data_AF-A0A521D848-F1
#
_entry.id   AF-A0A521D848-F1
#
_cell.length_a   1.000
_cell.length_b   1.000
_cell.length_c   1.000
_cell.angle_alpha   90.00
_cell.angle_beta   90.00
_cell.angle_gamma   90.00
#
_symmetry.space_group_name_H-M   'P 1'
#
loop_
_entity.id
_entity.type
_entity.pdbx_description
1 polymer ?
#
loop_
_entity_poly.entity_id
_entity_poly.type
_entity_poly.pdbx_seq_one_letter_code
_entity_poly.pdbx_strand_id
1 'polypeptide(L)'
;MKRESLNLRMKISSLFLQFIGGLFLMALIAPPIMAQGGDQMLDGIGETALIVRYTLQEDLRDASRNNLHANIQGGYDFVSDSLFNSVLTISDEDETYITLPGEALEGLQSLSISGWILPQANHNVQPLFDFGTSPDSRFSAISSGTGSDDGFKTQIFTESDSYSLSAPSLELNQWNHLAMVIDVPAKTFSLYINGELADEVSGMRLELDDLFGRAKENKLYIGKSLSEEKAHLTARLYDFRIYSIPLSDEQVSTIRTNALRAGQEEAEQREETAQSLPEFPDSTPQLYTEYLMDIADIEVETVVGHLPRLPRFLKGTYRNDINGPEVRVIWPAPEDNSQVQSPGTYTVTGHVPGTDLRPQATITIKDKEAPSPPKRKLEPFSLSHVTLNRDSRGNRTKFMENRDKFVNGLAHTNPDRFLYMFRDAFGQEQPEGAEALNGWDSQETKLRGHASGHYLSAIAQAYASVGYDPSLKAEFADKMEYMVNTLYELSQLSGKPKNPGGEYVSDPTAVPPGPGKEKYNSDLSKEGIRTDYWNWGEGFISAYPPDQFIMLEHGATYGTDENQIWAPYYTLHKIFAGLMDIHEVTGNEKALEIVTGMGDWVHARLSKLPQDTLLSMWNRYIAGEFGGMNEAMARLYRLTGESKYLETARIFDNIQMFYGDADHSHGLARNVDTFRSLHANQHIPQVMGALEIYRDSDAPEYYRIADNFWHKVTGDYMYSIGGVAGARHPNNGECFVAQPATLYENGFSAGGQNETCATYNMLKLTRSLFFFNPDAELMDYYERGLYNHILASVAENSPANTYHVLLRPGSIKRFSNDDMSGFTCCNGTALESSTKLQNSIYFKSIDDQALYVNLFIPSTLEWTAKDITITQETAFPKADRTKLIIGGNGRFDLNIRIPKWASEGISVWINGEQQQVDAVPESYLRLSRSWEDGDTIELQLPFHFYLEPVMDQQNIASLFYGPVLLAAQESEAKNEWRKVTLDAEDISRSISGDPAQLEFTIDGIKYKPFYETYGRHSVYLDVNLE
;
A
#
# COMPACT_ATOMS: atom_id res chain seq x y z
N MET A 1 66.51 -29.98 -27.37
CA MET A 1 65.20 -30.49 -26.90
C MET A 1 64.83 -30.14 -25.43
N LYS A 2 65.50 -29.17 -24.79
CA LYS A 2 65.12 -28.63 -23.46
C LYS A 2 64.75 -27.14 -23.48
N ARG A 3 64.67 -26.54 -24.68
CA ARG A 3 64.24 -25.14 -24.91
C ARG A 3 62.86 -25.02 -25.56
N GLU A 4 62.29 -26.12 -26.07
CA GLU A 4 60.94 -26.15 -26.64
C GLU A 4 59.86 -26.57 -25.63
N SER A 5 60.21 -27.28 -24.55
CA SER A 5 59.24 -27.65 -23.50
C SER A 5 58.90 -26.50 -22.54
N LEU A 6 59.71 -25.44 -22.49
CA LEU A 6 59.44 -24.25 -21.67
C LEU A 6 58.46 -23.29 -22.38
N ASN A 7 58.57 -23.15 -23.70
CA ASN A 7 57.68 -22.29 -24.49
C ASN A 7 56.26 -22.88 -24.65
N LEU A 8 56.10 -24.20 -24.57
CA LEU A 8 54.78 -24.85 -24.60
C LEU A 8 54.05 -24.73 -23.25
N ARG A 9 54.76 -24.77 -22.12
CA ARG A 9 54.16 -24.57 -20.79
C ARG A 9 53.76 -23.13 -20.51
N MET A 10 54.50 -22.14 -21.04
CA MET A 10 54.11 -20.72 -20.94
C MET A 10 52.92 -20.33 -21.82
N LYS A 11 52.73 -20.98 -22.98
CA LYS A 11 51.55 -20.72 -23.84
C LYS A 11 50.27 -21.40 -23.32
N ILE A 12 50.39 -22.55 -22.66
CA ILE A 12 49.24 -23.23 -22.05
C ILE A 12 48.81 -22.51 -20.75
N SER A 13 49.73 -21.92 -19.98
CA SER A 13 49.36 -21.11 -18.81
C SER A 13 48.75 -19.75 -19.19
N SER A 14 49.15 -19.14 -20.31
CA SER A 14 48.54 -17.87 -20.75
C SER A 14 47.15 -18.07 -21.37
N LEU A 15 46.89 -19.18 -22.07
CA LEU A 15 45.54 -19.51 -22.54
C LEU A 15 44.60 -19.94 -21.39
N PHE A 16 45.10 -20.64 -20.36
CA PHE A 16 44.27 -21.03 -19.21
C PHE A 16 43.95 -19.83 -18.29
N LEU A 17 44.86 -18.86 -18.14
CA LEU A 17 44.56 -17.61 -17.44
C LEU A 17 43.67 -16.66 -18.27
N GLN A 18 43.71 -16.70 -19.59
CA GLN A 18 42.77 -15.93 -20.44
C GLN A 18 41.39 -16.58 -20.54
N PHE A 19 41.26 -17.91 -20.39
CA PHE A 19 39.97 -18.59 -20.35
C PHE A 19 39.30 -18.48 -18.97
N ILE A 20 40.07 -18.52 -17.88
CA ILE A 20 39.56 -18.25 -16.52
C ILE A 20 39.30 -16.74 -16.32
N GLY A 21 40.11 -15.87 -16.90
CA GLY A 21 39.89 -14.41 -16.90
C GLY A 21 38.75 -13.95 -17.81
N GLY A 22 38.33 -14.75 -18.80
CA GLY A 22 37.18 -14.46 -19.67
C GLY A 22 35.84 -14.99 -19.14
N LEU A 23 35.84 -16.11 -18.41
CA LEU A 23 34.64 -16.66 -17.77
C LEU A 23 34.30 -16.01 -16.43
N PHE A 24 35.29 -15.44 -15.72
CA PHE A 24 35.02 -14.61 -14.53
C PHE A 24 34.64 -13.15 -14.86
N LEU A 25 34.79 -12.70 -16.12
CA LEU A 25 34.36 -11.35 -16.54
C LEU A 25 32.96 -11.31 -17.19
N MET A 26 32.32 -12.46 -17.43
CA MET A 26 30.96 -12.54 -18.00
C MET A 26 29.91 -13.10 -17.03
N ALA A 27 30.26 -13.33 -15.76
CA ALA A 27 29.33 -13.82 -14.73
C ALA A 27 29.19 -12.88 -13.52
N LEU A 28 29.65 -11.62 -13.63
CA LEU A 28 29.66 -10.63 -12.53
C LEU A 28 28.98 -9.30 -12.88
N ILE A 29 28.05 -9.30 -13.84
CA ILE A 29 27.23 -8.12 -14.13
C ILE A 29 25.76 -8.55 -14.22
N ALA A 30 25.23 -9.10 -13.14
CA ALA A 30 23.87 -8.72 -12.77
C ALA A 30 24.06 -7.45 -11.94
N PRO A 31 23.67 -6.25 -12.43
CA PRO A 31 23.67 -5.10 -11.54
C PRO A 31 22.76 -5.46 -10.35
N PRO A 32 23.13 -5.13 -9.11
CA PRO A 32 22.14 -5.14 -8.04
C PRO A 32 20.93 -4.35 -8.56
N ILE A 33 19.72 -4.85 -8.29
CA ILE A 33 18.48 -4.16 -8.61
C ILE A 33 18.50 -2.87 -7.78
N MET A 34 19.06 -1.82 -8.35
CA MET A 34 19.07 -0.50 -7.77
C MET A 34 17.74 0.15 -8.13
N ALA A 35 17.00 0.58 -7.12
CA ALA A 35 15.87 1.47 -7.32
C ALA A 35 16.40 2.68 -8.10
N GLN A 36 15.88 2.90 -9.32
CA GLN A 36 16.19 4.10 -10.09
C GLN A 36 15.67 5.30 -9.30
N GLY A 37 16.59 6.12 -8.82
CA GLY A 37 16.31 7.26 -7.96
C GLY A 37 15.46 8.29 -8.68
N GLY A 38 14.22 8.45 -8.24
CA GLY A 38 13.61 9.77 -8.25
C GLY A 38 14.36 10.64 -7.22
N ASP A 39 14.32 11.96 -7.39
CA ASP A 39 15.06 12.95 -6.57
C ASP A 39 14.84 12.86 -5.04
N GLN A 40 13.92 12.02 -4.57
CA GLN A 40 13.59 11.78 -3.16
C GLN A 40 14.23 10.50 -2.60
N MET A 41 14.47 9.47 -3.42
CA MET A 41 15.27 8.29 -3.02
C MET A 41 16.74 8.65 -2.77
N LEU A 42 17.20 9.81 -3.28
CA LEU A 42 18.59 10.27 -3.18
C LEU A 42 19.01 10.61 -1.75
N ASP A 43 18.09 11.04 -0.88
CA ASP A 43 18.41 11.39 0.51
C ASP A 43 18.31 10.20 1.47
N GLY A 44 18.01 9.01 0.97
CA GLY A 44 17.75 7.82 1.81
C GLY A 44 16.45 7.93 2.63
N ILE A 45 15.60 8.92 2.34
CA ILE A 45 14.34 9.14 3.06
C ILE A 45 13.19 8.58 2.22
N GLY A 46 12.30 7.82 2.85
CA GLY A 46 11.13 7.27 2.19
C GLY A 46 10.24 8.35 1.57
N GLU A 47 9.87 8.13 0.31
CA GLU A 47 9.06 9.03 -0.52
C GLU A 47 7.77 9.51 0.15
N THR A 48 7.08 8.63 0.88
CA THR A 48 5.82 8.93 1.56
C THR A 48 5.98 9.85 2.78
N ALA A 49 7.20 10.02 3.29
CA ALA A 49 7.47 10.88 4.42
C ALA A 49 7.50 12.37 4.04
N LEU A 50 7.82 12.70 2.78
CA LEU A 50 7.89 14.08 2.30
C LEU A 50 6.49 14.63 2.02
N ILE A 51 6.15 15.75 2.67
CA ILE A 51 4.85 16.41 2.54
C ILE A 51 4.89 17.47 1.45
N VAL A 52 5.88 18.36 1.47
CA VAL A 52 6.08 19.39 0.44
C VAL A 52 7.56 19.60 0.17
N ARG A 53 7.88 19.95 -1.07
CA ARG A 53 9.21 20.43 -1.47
C ARG A 53 9.09 21.55 -2.47
N TYR A 54 9.53 22.75 -2.08
CA TYR A 54 9.67 23.89 -2.98
C TYR A 54 11.16 24.04 -3.31
N THR A 55 11.55 23.76 -4.56
CA THR A 55 12.95 23.92 -4.99
C THR A 55 13.37 25.38 -5.03
N LEU A 56 12.41 26.28 -5.29
CA LEU A 56 12.58 27.74 -5.36
C LEU A 56 13.61 28.19 -6.41
N GLN A 57 13.72 27.44 -7.52
CA GLN A 57 14.64 27.79 -8.60
C GLN A 57 13.99 28.67 -9.67
N GLU A 58 12.73 28.42 -10.03
CA GLU A 58 12.04 29.15 -11.10
C GLU A 58 10.53 29.33 -10.85
N ASP A 59 9.97 28.59 -9.89
CA ASP A 59 8.56 28.67 -9.50
C ASP A 59 8.37 28.37 -8.00
N LEU A 60 7.11 28.30 -7.58
CA LEU A 60 6.66 27.96 -6.22
C LEU A 60 5.87 26.64 -6.19
N ARG A 61 6.06 25.80 -7.22
CA ARG A 61 5.37 24.51 -7.32
C ARG A 61 5.94 23.54 -6.31
N ASP A 62 5.06 22.65 -5.88
CA ASP A 62 5.39 21.58 -4.95
C ASP A 62 5.87 20.36 -5.75
N ALA A 63 7.13 19.98 -5.54
CA ALA A 63 7.78 18.84 -6.15
C ALA A 63 7.59 17.53 -5.35
N SER A 64 6.84 17.54 -4.24
CA SER A 64 6.56 16.33 -3.45
C SER A 64 5.54 15.39 -4.09
N ARG A 65 4.80 15.88 -5.12
CA ARG A 65 3.63 15.25 -5.78
C ARG A 65 2.29 15.39 -5.04
N ASN A 66 2.28 16.00 -3.85
CA ASN A 66 1.03 16.25 -3.11
C ASN A 66 0.25 17.45 -3.65
N ASN A 67 0.85 18.19 -4.60
CA ASN A 67 0.24 19.33 -5.29
C ASN A 67 -0.15 20.46 -4.32
N LEU A 68 0.64 20.60 -3.25
CA LEU A 68 0.45 21.63 -2.23
C LEU A 68 1.25 22.88 -2.63
N HIS A 69 0.93 23.48 -3.78
CA HIS A 69 1.69 24.63 -4.31
C HIS A 69 1.63 25.84 -3.39
N ALA A 70 2.75 26.56 -3.27
CA ALA A 70 2.81 27.78 -2.49
C ALA A 70 2.41 29.01 -3.33
N ASN A 71 1.95 30.06 -2.65
CA ASN A 71 1.71 31.38 -3.25
C ASN A 71 2.64 32.41 -2.63
N ILE A 72 3.03 33.43 -3.38
CA ILE A 72 3.88 34.54 -2.88
C ILE A 72 3.13 35.88 -3.01
N GLN A 73 3.37 36.77 -2.06
CA GLN A 73 2.90 38.15 -2.06
C GLN A 73 4.10 39.09 -1.96
N GLY A 74 3.99 40.31 -2.48
CA GLY A 74 5.08 41.28 -2.53
C GLY A 74 5.95 41.16 -3.80
N GLY A 75 7.05 41.91 -3.83
CA GLY A 75 8.04 41.89 -4.92
C GLY A 75 9.05 40.76 -4.73
N TYR A 76 9.24 39.94 -5.76
CA TYR A 76 10.19 38.83 -5.74
C TYR A 76 10.81 38.62 -7.12
N ASP A 77 12.01 38.04 -7.14
CA ASP A 77 12.71 37.65 -8.35
C ASP A 77 13.37 36.27 -8.17
N PHE A 78 13.54 35.53 -9.25
CA PHE A 78 14.47 34.41 -9.31
C PHE A 78 15.78 34.91 -9.89
N VAL A 79 16.87 34.75 -9.13
CA VAL A 79 18.18 35.30 -9.48
C VAL A 79 19.21 34.20 -9.61
N SER A 80 20.18 34.39 -10.50
CA SER A 80 21.25 33.42 -10.66
C SER A 80 22.14 33.36 -9.42
N ASP A 81 22.48 32.14 -8.99
CA ASP A 81 23.33 31.84 -7.85
C ASP A 81 24.47 30.90 -8.26
N SER A 82 25.65 31.09 -7.68
CA SER A 82 26.84 30.30 -8.02
C SER A 82 26.80 28.86 -7.52
N LEU A 83 26.01 28.58 -6.47
CA LEU A 83 25.90 27.26 -5.87
C LEU A 83 24.68 26.51 -6.40
N PHE A 84 23.53 27.19 -6.51
CA PHE A 84 22.25 26.56 -6.83
C PHE A 84 21.67 26.94 -8.19
N ASN A 85 22.45 27.58 -9.06
CA ASN A 85 22.10 28.09 -10.39
C ASN A 85 21.05 29.21 -10.39
N SER A 86 19.88 28.99 -9.79
CA SER A 86 18.78 29.95 -9.63
C SER A 86 18.13 29.80 -8.26
N VAL A 87 17.80 30.91 -7.62
CA VAL A 87 17.21 30.95 -6.27
C VAL A 87 16.19 32.08 -6.14
N LEU A 88 15.23 31.93 -5.23
CA LEU A 88 14.26 32.97 -4.91
C LEU A 88 14.90 34.04 -4.02
N THR A 89 14.77 35.31 -4.39
CA THR A 89 15.12 36.45 -3.53
C THR A 89 13.86 37.15 -3.03
N ILE A 90 13.84 37.46 -1.73
CA ILE A 90 12.74 38.20 -1.07
C ILE A 90 13.28 39.38 -0.26
N SER A 91 12.47 40.43 -0.14
CA SER A 91 12.84 41.70 0.49
C SER A 91 11.78 42.15 1.50
N ASP A 92 12.23 42.75 2.60
CA ASP A 92 11.35 43.37 3.60
C ASP A 92 10.75 44.70 3.10
N GLU A 93 11.42 45.41 2.19
CA GLU A 93 10.92 46.66 1.60
C GLU A 93 9.60 46.47 0.83
N ASP A 94 9.42 45.29 0.25
CA ASP A 94 8.25 44.92 -0.54
C ASP A 94 7.21 44.11 0.26
N GLU A 95 7.43 43.94 1.57
CA GLU A 95 6.61 43.10 2.46
C GLU A 95 6.41 41.68 1.89
N THR A 96 7.47 41.10 1.31
CA THR A 96 7.38 39.85 0.54
C THR A 96 7.31 38.63 1.44
N TYR A 97 6.37 37.73 1.18
CA TYR A 97 6.23 36.46 1.91
C TYR A 97 5.52 35.38 1.12
N ILE A 98 5.79 34.12 1.48
CA ILE A 98 5.21 32.92 0.87
C ILE A 98 4.16 32.34 1.82
N THR A 99 3.08 31.82 1.25
CA THR A 99 1.99 31.13 1.94
C THR A 99 1.86 29.71 1.42
N LEU A 100 1.73 28.74 2.32
CA LEU A 100 1.53 27.32 1.99
C LEU A 100 0.07 26.92 2.26
N PRO A 101 -0.48 25.91 1.55
CA PRO A 101 -1.77 25.34 1.88
C PRO A 101 -1.79 24.75 3.30
N GLY A 102 -2.82 25.05 4.07
CA GLY A 102 -2.90 24.68 5.48
C GLY A 102 -3.03 23.17 5.73
N GLU A 103 -3.46 22.41 4.72
CA GLU A 103 -3.53 20.95 4.71
C GLU A 103 -2.14 20.30 4.89
N ALA A 104 -1.05 21.01 4.58
CA ALA A 104 0.30 20.47 4.66
C ALA A 104 0.69 20.01 6.09
N LEU A 105 0.11 20.59 7.13
CA LEU A 105 0.45 20.27 8.53
C LEU A 105 -0.69 19.59 9.30
N GLU A 106 -1.74 19.14 8.61
CA GLU A 106 -2.91 18.52 9.26
C GLU A 106 -2.63 17.08 9.73
N GLY A 107 -2.96 16.79 10.99
CA GLY A 107 -2.96 15.44 11.56
C GLY A 107 -1.57 14.78 11.67
N LEU A 108 -0.49 15.57 11.67
CA LEU A 108 0.87 15.06 11.78
C LEU A 108 1.18 14.52 13.19
N GLN A 109 2.07 13.54 13.28
CA GLN A 109 2.55 13.00 14.56
C GLN A 109 3.93 13.52 14.93
N SER A 110 4.74 13.85 13.94
CA SER A 110 6.07 14.42 14.09
C SER A 110 6.33 15.25 12.84
N LEU A 111 7.26 16.18 12.95
CA LEU A 111 7.46 17.20 11.93
C LEU A 111 8.93 17.51 11.81
N SER A 112 9.46 17.50 10.58
CA SER A 112 10.76 18.09 10.29
C SER A 112 10.62 19.13 9.19
N ILE A 113 11.24 20.29 9.38
CA ILE A 113 11.34 21.34 8.37
C ILE A 113 12.83 21.50 8.04
N SER A 114 13.17 21.57 6.76
CA SER A 114 14.55 21.78 6.29
C SER A 114 14.56 22.77 5.13
N GLY A 115 15.61 23.60 5.04
CA GLY A 115 15.76 24.51 3.91
C GLY A 115 17.08 25.28 3.94
N TRP A 116 17.38 25.92 2.81
CA TRP A 116 18.55 26.76 2.65
C TRP A 116 18.19 28.24 2.68
N ILE A 117 18.97 29.01 3.44
CA ILE A 117 18.83 30.46 3.53
C ILE A 117 20.18 31.15 3.37
N LEU A 118 20.19 32.24 2.60
CA LEU A 118 21.29 33.20 2.55
C LEU A 118 20.76 34.55 3.06
N PRO A 119 20.98 34.88 4.34
CA PRO A 119 20.53 36.14 4.91
C PRO A 119 21.28 37.32 4.29
N GLN A 120 20.57 38.38 3.88
CA GLN A 120 21.16 39.54 3.19
C GLN A 120 21.16 40.81 4.04
N ALA A 121 20.41 40.83 5.14
CA ALA A 121 20.30 41.99 6.01
C ALA A 121 20.37 41.59 7.48
N ASN A 122 20.57 42.60 8.33
CA ASN A 122 20.89 42.43 9.75
C ASN A 122 19.91 43.23 10.61
N HIS A 123 18.62 42.86 10.53
CA HIS A 123 17.54 43.51 11.28
C HIS A 123 17.31 42.83 12.64
N ASN A 124 16.52 43.47 13.52
CA ASN A 124 16.29 42.95 14.87
C ASN A 124 15.50 41.63 14.89
N VAL A 125 14.54 41.44 13.97
CA VAL A 125 13.68 40.24 13.87
C VAL A 125 13.46 39.92 12.40
N GLN A 126 13.93 38.76 11.94
CA GLN A 126 13.70 38.24 10.59
C GLN A 126 13.08 36.84 10.65
N PRO A 127 11.77 36.69 10.34
CA PRO A 127 11.09 35.40 10.39
C PRO A 127 11.43 34.56 9.15
N LEU A 128 12.14 33.45 9.33
CA LEU A 128 12.31 32.46 8.27
C LEU A 128 10.96 31.83 7.95
N PHE A 129 10.30 31.29 8.96
CA PHE A 129 8.90 30.88 8.88
C PHE A 129 8.20 31.09 10.22
N ASP A 130 6.88 31.22 10.16
CA ASP A 130 6.00 31.32 11.31
C ASP A 130 4.68 30.60 10.98
N PHE A 131 4.52 29.39 11.50
CA PHE A 131 3.45 28.45 11.17
C PHE A 131 2.54 28.22 12.39
N GLY A 132 1.23 28.35 12.24
CA GLY A 132 0.30 28.08 13.34
C GLY A 132 -1.10 28.62 13.08
N THR A 133 -1.94 28.71 14.12
CA THR A 133 -3.30 29.30 13.99
C THR A 133 -3.33 30.74 14.52
N SER A 134 -2.46 31.08 15.47
CA SER A 134 -2.40 32.38 16.15
C SER A 134 -1.00 32.71 16.67
N PRO A 135 -0.74 33.93 17.17
CA PRO A 135 0.52 34.27 17.84
C PRO A 135 0.85 33.40 19.07
N ASP A 136 -0.17 32.81 19.70
CA ASP A 136 -0.07 32.01 20.93
C ASP A 136 -0.05 30.49 20.66
N SER A 137 -0.30 30.07 19.41
CA SER A 137 -0.25 28.68 18.95
C SER A 137 0.50 28.66 17.62
N ARG A 138 1.83 28.51 17.69
CA ARG A 138 2.73 28.59 16.53
C ARG A 138 4.08 27.91 16.72
N PHE A 139 4.67 27.48 15.62
CA PHE A 139 6.04 27.03 15.46
C PHE A 139 6.77 27.98 14.52
N SER A 140 7.88 28.56 14.98
CA SER A 140 8.58 29.62 14.26
C SER A 140 10.09 29.45 14.26
N ALA A 141 10.74 30.00 13.24
CA ALA A 141 12.19 30.21 13.20
C ALA A 141 12.50 31.66 12.84
N ILE A 142 13.29 32.32 13.68
CA ILE A 142 13.55 33.75 13.63
C ILE A 142 15.06 33.97 13.79
N SER A 143 15.63 34.84 12.94
CA SER A 143 16.99 35.34 13.11
C SER A 143 16.97 36.76 13.68
N SER A 144 17.86 37.06 14.63
CA SER A 144 18.09 38.40 15.15
C SER A 144 19.47 38.94 14.78
N GLY A 145 19.57 40.26 14.67
CA GLY A 145 20.77 40.91 14.18
C GLY A 145 21.98 40.85 15.13
N THR A 146 23.18 41.02 14.58
CA THR A 146 24.45 40.94 15.31
C THR A 146 24.53 42.02 16.40
N GLY A 147 24.47 41.62 17.67
CA GLY A 147 24.51 42.53 18.83
C GLY A 147 23.35 42.38 19.81
N SER A 148 22.36 41.54 19.51
CA SER A 148 21.43 40.96 20.48
C SER A 148 22.06 39.69 21.11
N ASP A 149 21.77 39.39 22.37
CA ASP A 149 22.19 38.12 23.02
C ASP A 149 21.48 36.87 22.43
N ASP A 150 20.69 37.05 21.36
CA ASP A 150 19.60 36.16 20.97
C ASP A 150 19.77 35.42 19.63
N GLY A 151 20.84 35.64 18.86
CA GLY A 151 21.26 34.74 17.75
C GLY A 151 20.19 34.33 16.73
N PHE A 152 20.23 33.07 16.29
CA PHE A 152 19.13 32.39 15.57
C PHE A 152 18.30 31.59 16.57
N LYS A 153 16.97 31.69 16.52
CA LYS A 153 16.06 30.99 17.42
C LYS A 153 15.00 30.23 16.66
N THR A 154 14.63 29.08 17.20
CA THR A 154 13.38 28.42 16.82
C THR A 154 12.54 28.15 18.06
N GLN A 155 11.24 28.40 17.95
CA GLN A 155 10.34 28.47 19.10
C GLN A 155 9.01 27.82 18.79
N ILE A 156 8.50 27.09 19.77
CA ILE A 156 7.16 26.53 19.79
C ILE A 156 6.39 27.23 20.89
N PHE A 157 5.21 27.76 20.56
CA PHE A 157 4.26 28.33 21.50
C PHE A 157 2.96 27.55 21.40
N THR A 158 2.46 27.13 22.53
CA THR A 158 1.10 26.60 22.73
C THR A 158 0.42 27.47 23.78
N GLU A 159 -0.89 27.28 23.98
CA GLU A 159 -1.61 28.03 25.03
C GLU A 159 -1.06 27.80 26.44
N SER A 160 -0.43 26.64 26.70
CA SER A 160 0.07 26.25 28.03
C SER A 160 1.59 26.30 28.18
N ASP A 161 2.34 26.03 27.12
CA ASP A 161 3.77 25.78 27.16
C ASP A 161 4.52 26.49 26.03
N SER A 162 5.80 26.78 26.26
CA SER A 162 6.70 27.34 25.25
C SER A 162 8.06 26.66 25.29
N TYR A 163 8.58 26.31 24.11
CA TYR A 163 9.90 25.70 23.94
C TYR A 163 10.74 26.58 23.02
N SER A 164 12.03 26.74 23.31
CA SER A 164 12.93 27.61 22.54
C SER A 164 14.30 26.96 22.45
N LEU A 165 14.84 26.93 21.24
CA LEU A 165 16.21 26.55 20.94
C LEU A 165 16.96 27.75 20.39
N SER A 166 18.26 27.83 20.64
CA SER A 166 19.10 28.95 20.17
C SER A 166 20.40 28.46 19.55
N ALA A 167 20.82 29.10 18.47
CA ALA A 167 22.11 28.91 17.82
C ALA A 167 22.78 30.28 17.60
N PRO A 168 24.09 30.32 17.30
CA PRO A 168 24.75 31.55 16.87
C PRO A 168 24.04 32.21 15.68
N SER A 169 24.18 33.53 15.54
CA SER A 169 23.64 34.25 14.38
C SER A 169 24.14 33.64 13.06
N LEU A 170 23.25 33.53 12.09
CA LEU A 170 23.59 33.06 10.75
C LEU A 170 24.58 34.02 10.07
N GLU A 171 25.53 33.47 9.33
CA GLU A 171 26.51 34.29 8.61
C GLU A 171 25.83 35.02 7.44
N LEU A 172 25.93 36.35 7.42
CA LEU A 172 25.39 37.18 6.35
C LEU A 172 26.09 36.89 5.02
N ASN A 173 25.30 36.88 3.95
CA ASN A 173 25.76 36.63 2.58
C ASN A 173 26.46 35.27 2.38
N GLN A 174 26.14 34.30 3.23
CA GLN A 174 26.55 32.90 3.06
C GLN A 174 25.34 31.98 3.16
N TRP A 175 25.38 30.88 2.41
CA TRP A 175 24.35 29.85 2.47
C TRP A 175 24.45 29.07 3.77
N ASN A 176 23.33 28.98 4.48
CA ASN A 176 23.16 28.19 5.68
C ASN A 176 22.06 27.15 5.43
N HIS A 177 22.34 25.88 5.70
CA HIS A 177 21.32 24.84 5.73
C HIS A 177 20.75 24.75 7.15
N LEU A 178 19.43 24.80 7.27
CA LEU A 178 18.73 24.73 8.54
C LEU A 178 17.83 23.49 8.55
N ALA A 179 17.76 22.81 9.69
CA ALA A 179 16.70 21.84 9.93
C ALA A 179 16.19 21.94 11.36
N MET A 180 14.89 21.79 11.53
CA MET A 180 14.23 21.76 12.84
C MET A 180 13.37 20.49 12.90
N VAL A 181 13.53 19.72 13.97
CA VAL A 181 12.93 18.39 14.12
C VAL A 181 12.11 18.34 15.41
N ILE A 182 10.82 18.03 15.30
CA ILE A 182 9.90 17.79 16.40
C ILE A 182 9.57 16.29 16.42
N ASP A 183 10.10 15.58 17.41
CA ASP A 183 9.79 14.16 17.66
C ASP A 183 8.87 14.06 18.89
N VAL A 184 7.57 13.96 18.63
CA VAL A 184 6.55 13.86 19.69
C VAL A 184 6.69 12.54 20.48
N PRO A 185 6.86 11.36 19.85
CA PRO A 185 7.13 10.13 20.57
C PRO A 185 8.36 10.16 21.50
N ALA A 186 9.49 10.71 21.03
CA ALA A 186 10.72 10.82 21.81
C ALA A 186 10.72 12.02 22.77
N LYS A 187 9.74 12.93 22.63
CA LYS A 187 9.61 14.17 23.40
C LYS A 187 10.81 15.10 23.23
N THR A 188 11.34 15.18 22.01
CA THR A 188 12.49 16.02 21.67
C THR A 188 12.13 17.10 20.64
N PHE A 189 12.83 18.22 20.75
CA PHE A 189 12.83 19.30 19.77
C PHE A 189 14.27 19.70 19.51
N SER A 190 14.71 19.57 18.26
CA SER A 190 16.13 19.67 17.88
C SER A 190 16.32 20.68 16.75
N LEU A 191 17.41 21.44 16.82
CA LEU A 191 17.81 22.45 15.83
C LEU A 191 19.16 22.06 15.24
N TYR A 192 19.24 22.04 13.91
CA TYR A 192 20.46 21.76 13.15
C TYR A 192 20.86 22.96 12.31
N ILE A 193 22.15 23.27 12.31
CA ILE A 193 22.77 24.29 11.45
C ILE A 193 23.86 23.61 10.63
N ASN A 194 23.82 23.76 9.31
CA ASN A 194 24.80 23.22 8.38
C ASN A 194 25.04 21.70 8.52
N GLY A 195 23.98 20.95 8.85
CA GLY A 195 24.00 19.49 8.96
C GLY A 195 24.45 18.97 10.32
N GLU A 196 24.73 19.86 11.28
CA GLU A 196 25.17 19.50 12.64
C GLU A 196 24.14 19.95 13.67
N LEU A 197 23.93 19.14 14.71
CA LEU A 197 23.04 19.46 15.83
C LEU A 197 23.60 20.66 16.60
N ALA A 198 22.82 21.74 16.67
CA ALA A 198 23.20 22.99 17.33
C ALA A 198 22.62 23.10 18.75
N ASP A 199 21.37 22.69 18.95
CA ASP A 199 20.68 22.74 20.25
C ASP A 199 19.52 21.73 20.27
N GLU A 200 19.16 21.25 21.47
CA GLU A 200 18.06 20.30 21.67
C GLU A 200 17.41 20.47 23.06
N VAL A 201 16.08 20.33 23.10
CA VAL A 201 15.31 20.19 24.33
C VAL A 201 14.66 18.81 24.35
N SER A 202 14.77 18.11 25.49
CA SER A 202 14.10 16.83 25.74
C SER A 202 13.02 16.96 26.83
N GLY A 203 12.08 16.01 26.88
CA GLY A 203 11.00 15.99 27.88
C GLY A 203 9.85 16.94 27.57
N MET A 204 9.73 17.36 26.30
CA MET A 204 8.62 18.17 25.80
C MET A 204 7.27 17.44 25.95
N ARG A 205 6.21 18.20 26.18
CA ARG A 205 4.82 17.71 26.15
C ARG A 205 4.08 18.50 25.09
N LEU A 206 3.94 17.90 23.93
CA LEU A 206 3.38 18.56 22.77
C LEU A 206 2.62 17.54 21.94
N GLU A 207 1.42 17.88 21.53
CA GLU A 207 0.77 17.27 20.36
C GLU A 207 0.80 18.28 19.21
N LEU A 208 1.02 17.83 17.98
CA LEU A 208 1.07 18.78 16.85
C LEU A 208 -0.29 19.43 16.58
N ASP A 209 -1.38 18.77 16.95
CA ASP A 209 -2.74 19.33 16.90
C ASP A 209 -2.93 20.51 17.89
N ASP A 210 -2.03 20.69 18.88
CA ASP A 210 -2.03 21.88 19.75
C ASP A 210 -1.48 23.13 19.04
N LEU A 211 -0.74 22.93 17.94
CA LEU A 211 -0.13 23.98 17.11
C LEU A 211 -0.92 24.23 15.83
N PHE A 212 -1.43 23.15 15.25
CA PHE A 212 -2.09 23.14 13.96
C PHE A 212 -3.52 22.66 14.12
N GLY A 213 -4.46 23.45 13.59
CA GLY A 213 -5.86 23.07 13.55
C GLY A 213 -6.21 22.33 12.27
N ARG A 214 -7.49 22.42 11.89
CA ARG A 214 -7.92 21.98 10.55
C ARG A 214 -7.24 22.84 9.50
N ALA A 215 -7.12 22.32 8.28
CA ALA A 215 -6.46 23.02 7.17
C ALA A 215 -6.81 24.51 7.03
N LYS A 216 -8.10 24.87 7.15
CA LYS A 216 -8.59 26.26 7.01
C LYS A 216 -8.17 27.22 8.14
N GLU A 217 -7.73 26.69 9.27
CA GLU A 217 -7.31 27.45 10.45
C GLU A 217 -5.80 27.74 10.43
N ASN A 218 -5.04 26.92 9.71
CA ASN A 218 -3.59 27.00 9.62
C ASN A 218 -3.15 28.19 8.76
N LYS A 219 -2.22 28.99 9.30
CA LYS A 219 -1.51 30.07 8.61
C LYS A 219 -0.05 29.71 8.54
N LEU A 220 0.42 29.39 7.34
CA LEU A 220 1.76 28.87 7.10
C LEU A 220 2.55 29.88 6.28
N TYR A 221 3.35 30.73 6.95
CA TYR A 221 4.11 31.79 6.30
C TYR A 221 5.61 31.54 6.30
N ILE A 222 6.26 31.76 5.15
CA ILE A 222 7.72 31.90 5.04
C ILE A 222 8.01 33.37 4.76
N GLY A 223 8.90 33.98 5.53
CA GLY A 223 9.29 35.38 5.36
C GLY A 223 8.39 36.42 6.06
N LYS A 224 7.38 36.00 6.82
CA LYS A 224 6.47 36.88 7.58
C LYS A 224 6.15 36.30 8.96
N SER A 225 6.01 37.17 9.96
CA SER A 225 5.63 36.77 11.32
C SER A 225 4.11 36.81 11.55
N LEU A 226 3.63 35.88 12.38
CA LEU A 226 2.28 35.89 12.95
C LEU A 226 2.18 36.85 14.14
N SER A 227 3.27 37.05 14.91
CA SER A 227 3.29 37.87 16.12
C SER A 227 3.67 39.33 15.89
N GLU A 228 4.49 39.62 14.87
CA GLU A 228 4.95 40.97 14.56
C GLU A 228 4.62 41.37 13.12
N GLU A 229 3.54 42.13 12.92
CA GLU A 229 3.01 42.46 11.58
C GLU A 229 4.03 43.13 10.64
N LYS A 230 5.02 43.85 11.19
CA LYS A 230 6.05 44.54 10.41
C LYS A 230 7.31 43.72 10.15
N ALA A 231 7.46 42.55 10.77
CA ALA A 231 8.64 41.72 10.64
C ALA A 231 8.58 40.90 9.35
N HIS A 232 9.50 41.20 8.43
CA HIS A 232 9.67 40.51 7.15
C HIS A 232 11.11 40.05 6.95
N LEU A 233 11.31 39.08 6.06
CA LEU A 233 12.61 38.50 5.75
C LEU A 233 13.27 39.16 4.54
N THR A 234 14.56 39.44 4.65
CA THR A 234 15.42 39.88 3.54
C THR A 234 16.50 38.83 3.32
N ALA A 235 16.26 37.92 2.38
CA ALA A 235 17.15 36.77 2.14
C ALA A 235 16.96 36.17 0.75
N ARG A 236 17.89 35.29 0.37
CA ARG A 236 17.66 34.29 -0.69
C ARG A 236 17.29 32.94 -0.07
N LEU A 237 16.38 32.24 -0.71
CA LEU A 237 15.82 30.97 -0.26
C LEU A 237 16.04 29.89 -1.33
N TYR A 238 16.32 28.67 -0.88
CA TYR A 238 16.47 27.51 -1.75
C TYR A 238 15.98 26.23 -1.06
N ASP A 239 15.33 25.36 -1.83
CA ASP A 239 14.98 23.97 -1.45
C ASP A 239 14.36 23.82 -0.06
N PHE A 240 13.17 24.39 0.13
CA PHE A 240 12.39 24.29 1.38
C PHE A 240 11.55 23.02 1.40
N ARG A 241 11.64 22.24 2.49
CA ARG A 241 11.04 20.91 2.62
C ARG A 241 10.35 20.72 3.97
N ILE A 242 9.25 19.96 3.94
CA ILE A 242 8.54 19.52 5.15
C ILE A 242 8.37 18.00 5.11
N TYR A 243 8.71 17.32 6.20
CA TYR A 243 8.56 15.87 6.37
C TYR A 243 7.63 15.55 7.54
N SER A 244 6.89 14.45 7.40
CA SER A 244 5.95 13.92 8.40
C SER A 244 6.59 12.98 9.44
N ILE A 245 7.92 12.84 9.38
CA ILE A 245 8.75 12.03 10.29
C ILE A 245 9.79 12.91 10.99
N PRO A 246 10.29 12.49 12.16
CA PRO A 246 11.47 13.10 12.74
C PRO A 246 12.70 12.63 11.95
N LEU A 247 13.39 13.58 11.28
CA LEU A 247 14.62 13.28 10.57
C LEU A 247 15.76 13.01 11.56
N SER A 248 16.61 12.05 11.21
CA SER A 248 17.82 11.77 11.96
C SER A 248 18.97 12.70 11.63
N ASP A 249 20.00 12.73 12.50
CA ASP A 249 21.26 13.43 12.27
C ASP A 249 21.86 13.10 10.89
N GLU A 250 21.85 11.82 10.52
CA GLU A 250 22.38 11.34 9.25
C GLU A 250 21.53 11.82 8.06
N GLN A 251 20.21 11.77 8.17
CA GLN A 251 19.30 12.25 7.12
C GLN A 251 19.45 13.77 6.91
N VAL A 252 19.53 14.55 7.99
CA VAL A 252 19.76 16.00 7.92
C VAL A 252 21.11 16.33 7.26
N SER A 253 22.16 15.58 7.62
CA SER A 253 23.50 15.71 7.01
C SER A 253 23.50 15.31 5.53
N THR A 254 22.74 14.26 5.18
CA THR A 254 22.63 13.73 3.81
C THR A 254 21.93 14.73 2.89
N ILE A 255 20.78 15.29 3.31
CA ILE A 255 20.06 16.35 2.56
C ILE A 255 21.02 17.49 2.21
N ARG A 256 21.80 17.95 3.20
CA ARG A 256 22.79 19.01 2.99
C ARG A 256 23.87 18.60 1.99
N THR A 257 24.44 17.42 2.19
CA THR A 257 25.58 16.94 1.40
C THR A 257 25.18 16.72 -0.05
N ASN A 258 23.99 16.16 -0.31
CA ASN A 258 23.45 15.95 -1.65
C ASN A 258 23.25 17.29 -2.38
N ALA A 259 22.67 18.29 -1.73
CA ALA A 259 22.50 19.61 -2.32
C ALA A 259 23.84 20.29 -2.68
N LEU A 260 24.91 20.07 -1.92
CA LEU A 260 26.24 20.60 -2.21
C LEU A 260 27.02 19.82 -3.29
N ARG A 261 26.62 18.57 -3.57
CA ARG A 261 27.27 17.66 -4.52
C ARG A 261 26.63 17.59 -5.89
N ALA A 262 25.58 18.38 -6.15
CA ALA A 262 24.86 18.42 -7.43
C ALA A 262 25.86 18.47 -8.61
N GLY A 263 26.08 17.32 -9.26
CA GLY A 263 27.13 17.08 -10.27
C GLY A 263 27.89 15.75 -10.18
N GLN A 264 27.79 14.99 -9.08
CA GLN A 264 28.36 13.63 -8.96
C GLN A 264 27.31 12.65 -8.40
N GLU A 265 26.69 11.87 -9.29
CA GLU A 265 25.73 10.80 -8.96
C GLU A 265 26.47 9.57 -8.40
N GLU A 266 26.63 9.49 -7.07
CA GLU A 266 26.88 8.22 -6.38
C GLU A 266 26.02 8.18 -5.10
N ALA A 267 24.87 7.53 -5.19
CA ALA A 267 24.08 7.13 -4.03
C ALA A 267 24.75 5.90 -3.40
N GLU A 268 25.65 6.11 -2.43
CA GLU A 268 26.03 5.03 -1.53
C GLU A 268 24.91 4.83 -0.51
N GLN A 269 24.14 3.74 -0.64
CA GLN A 269 23.34 3.22 0.48
C GLN A 269 24.32 2.82 1.60
N ARG A 270 24.47 3.68 2.60
CA ARG A 270 25.12 3.32 3.87
C ARG A 270 24.04 2.94 4.89
N GLU A 271 24.36 1.96 5.72
CA GLU A 271 23.46 1.39 6.73
C GLU A 271 22.95 2.48 7.69
N GLU A 272 21.66 2.80 7.60
CA GLU A 272 20.97 3.75 8.48
C GLU A 272 21.03 3.28 9.94
N THR A 273 21.40 4.17 10.87
CA THR A 273 21.33 3.87 12.32
C THR A 273 20.22 4.61 13.06
N ALA A 274 19.21 5.17 12.37
CA ALA A 274 18.31 6.11 13.03
C ALA A 274 16.83 5.83 12.80
N GLN A 275 16.26 5.11 13.77
CA GLN A 275 14.93 5.31 14.41
C GLN A 275 14.66 4.06 15.25
N SER A 276 15.47 3.86 16.29
CA SER A 276 15.57 2.58 16.99
C SER A 276 14.28 2.25 17.75
N LEU A 277 13.52 1.30 17.21
CA LEU A 277 12.74 0.42 18.07
C LEU A 277 13.68 -0.22 19.12
N PRO A 278 13.21 -0.55 20.32
CA PRO A 278 14.05 -1.15 21.35
C PRO A 278 14.82 -2.38 20.82
N GLU A 279 16.13 -2.41 20.96
CA GLU A 279 16.91 -3.60 20.60
C GLU A 279 16.88 -4.62 21.73
N PHE A 280 16.60 -5.88 21.37
CA PHE A 280 16.64 -7.01 22.29
C PHE A 280 17.84 -7.89 21.94
N PRO A 281 18.63 -8.37 22.91
CA PRO A 281 19.63 -9.40 22.64
C PRO A 281 19.01 -10.65 22.00
N ASP A 282 19.69 -11.26 21.02
CA ASP A 282 19.22 -12.48 20.32
C ASP A 282 18.90 -13.66 21.27
N SER A 283 19.51 -13.66 22.44
CA SER A 283 19.35 -14.69 23.48
C SER A 283 18.31 -14.33 24.55
N THR A 284 17.68 -13.16 24.47
CA THR A 284 16.58 -12.80 25.37
C THR A 284 15.42 -13.74 25.10
N PRO A 285 14.94 -14.51 26.10
CA PRO A 285 13.76 -15.34 25.93
C PRO A 285 12.56 -14.51 25.51
N GLN A 286 11.78 -15.01 24.55
CA GLN A 286 10.67 -14.29 23.93
C GLN A 286 9.37 -15.11 24.10
N LEU A 287 8.48 -14.69 25.02
CA LEU A 287 7.25 -15.44 25.38
C LEU A 287 7.55 -16.90 25.77
N TYR A 288 6.82 -17.85 25.17
CA TYR A 288 6.90 -19.27 25.44
C TYR A 288 8.24 -19.89 25.06
N THR A 289 9.10 -19.20 24.28
CA THR A 289 10.44 -19.71 23.98
C THR A 289 11.32 -19.82 25.22
N GLU A 290 11.00 -19.09 26.29
CA GLU A 290 11.65 -19.28 27.60
C GLU A 290 11.49 -20.70 28.14
N TYR A 291 10.33 -21.31 27.91
CA TYR A 291 10.01 -22.65 28.38
C TYR A 291 10.33 -23.74 27.35
N LEU A 292 10.73 -23.36 26.13
CA LEU A 292 11.02 -24.29 25.05
C LEU A 292 12.31 -25.05 25.33
N MET A 293 12.24 -26.39 25.29
CA MET A 293 13.38 -27.28 25.50
C MET A 293 13.95 -27.82 24.19
N ASP A 294 13.08 -28.19 23.27
CA ASP A 294 13.46 -28.88 22.04
C ASP A 294 12.45 -28.66 20.92
N ILE A 295 12.89 -28.84 19.69
CA ILE A 295 12.12 -28.72 18.46
C ILE A 295 12.57 -29.81 17.47
N ALA A 296 11.61 -30.51 16.88
CA ALA A 296 11.93 -31.64 16.02
C ALA A 296 12.52 -31.18 14.68
N ASP A 297 13.52 -31.93 14.20
CA ASP A 297 13.94 -31.89 12.81
C ASP A 297 12.82 -32.41 11.90
N ILE A 298 12.83 -31.98 10.64
CA ILE A 298 11.80 -32.33 9.66
C ILE A 298 12.40 -32.90 8.37
N GLU A 299 11.57 -33.65 7.64
CA GLU A 299 11.86 -34.09 6.28
C GLU A 299 10.84 -33.44 5.33
N VAL A 300 11.33 -32.85 4.24
CA VAL A 300 10.49 -32.20 3.23
C VAL A 300 10.90 -32.71 1.85
N GLU A 301 9.91 -32.92 0.99
CA GLU A 301 10.15 -33.34 -0.38
C GLU A 301 9.90 -32.19 -1.35
N THR A 302 10.71 -32.11 -2.40
CA THR A 302 10.48 -31.23 -3.54
C THR A 302 10.82 -31.96 -4.84
N VAL A 303 10.65 -31.29 -5.97
CA VAL A 303 11.02 -31.79 -7.30
C VAL A 303 12.10 -30.92 -7.92
N VAL A 304 12.79 -31.46 -8.92
CA VAL A 304 13.83 -30.74 -9.66
C VAL A 304 13.31 -29.38 -10.16
N GLY A 305 14.09 -28.33 -9.92
CA GLY A 305 13.83 -26.95 -10.32
C GLY A 305 12.97 -26.13 -9.36
N HIS A 306 12.29 -26.74 -8.38
CA HIS A 306 11.38 -26.05 -7.45
C HIS A 306 11.91 -26.05 -6.01
N LEU A 307 11.98 -24.87 -5.39
CA LEU A 307 12.31 -24.78 -3.96
C LEU A 307 11.18 -25.36 -3.10
N PRO A 308 11.51 -26.06 -1.99
CA PRO A 308 10.50 -26.59 -1.08
C PRO A 308 9.72 -25.47 -0.39
N ARG A 309 8.48 -25.77 0.03
CA ARG A 309 7.79 -24.97 1.05
C ARG A 309 8.09 -25.57 2.41
N LEU A 310 8.87 -24.85 3.22
CA LEU A 310 9.19 -25.28 4.59
C LEU A 310 8.08 -24.85 5.55
N PRO A 311 7.64 -25.72 6.48
CA PRO A 311 6.66 -25.35 7.49
C PRO A 311 7.25 -24.26 8.40
N ARG A 312 6.51 -23.17 8.58
CA ARG A 312 6.96 -22.02 9.39
C ARG A 312 6.74 -22.22 10.88
N PHE A 313 5.86 -23.14 11.25
CA PHE A 313 5.55 -23.48 12.63
C PHE A 313 5.79 -24.98 12.82
N LEU A 314 6.49 -25.34 13.90
CA LEU A 314 6.74 -26.72 14.29
C LEU A 314 6.28 -26.95 15.72
N LYS A 315 5.98 -28.20 16.08
CA LYS A 315 5.66 -28.55 17.47
C LYS A 315 6.91 -28.47 18.34
N GLY A 316 6.85 -27.66 19.40
CA GLY A 316 7.87 -27.57 20.44
C GLY A 316 7.62 -28.54 21.59
N THR A 317 8.67 -28.85 22.35
CA THR A 317 8.58 -29.53 23.66
C THR A 317 8.91 -28.52 24.75
N TYR A 318 8.01 -28.33 25.70
CA TYR A 318 8.12 -27.29 26.74
C TYR A 318 8.37 -27.89 28.13
N ARG A 319 9.11 -27.17 28.98
CA ARG A 319 9.36 -27.54 30.38
C ARG A 319 8.16 -27.20 31.27
N ASN A 320 8.17 -27.74 32.49
CA ASN A 320 7.18 -27.44 33.55
C ASN A 320 5.72 -27.78 33.19
N ASP A 321 5.50 -28.80 32.36
CA ASP A 321 4.16 -29.23 31.91
C ASP A 321 3.33 -28.13 31.19
N ILE A 322 3.99 -27.07 30.70
CA ILE A 322 3.35 -26.02 29.91
C ILE A 322 2.94 -26.59 28.55
N ASN A 323 1.68 -26.43 28.18
CA ASN A 323 1.20 -26.72 26.83
C ASN A 323 1.39 -25.48 25.94
N GLY A 324 2.62 -25.29 25.42
CA GLY A 324 2.97 -24.13 24.60
C GLY A 324 2.42 -24.19 23.17
N PRO A 325 2.39 -23.05 22.45
CA PRO A 325 1.92 -22.97 21.07
C PRO A 325 2.87 -23.67 20.09
N GLU A 326 2.54 -23.69 18.80
CA GLU A 326 3.53 -24.06 17.78
C GLU A 326 4.65 -23.00 17.70
N VAL A 327 5.88 -23.46 17.47
CA VAL A 327 7.09 -22.64 17.49
C VAL A 327 7.38 -22.10 16.10
N ARG A 328 7.50 -20.77 15.99
CA ARG A 328 7.96 -20.12 14.76
C ARG A 328 9.42 -20.49 14.47
N VAL A 329 9.68 -20.98 13.26
CA VAL A 329 11.03 -21.22 12.73
C VAL A 329 11.27 -20.28 11.55
N ILE A 330 12.38 -19.56 11.60
CA ILE A 330 12.89 -18.77 10.47
C ILE A 330 13.86 -19.65 9.69
N TRP A 331 13.46 -20.01 8.48
CA TRP A 331 14.31 -20.75 7.55
C TRP A 331 15.07 -19.80 6.64
N PRO A 332 16.31 -20.13 6.23
CA PRO A 332 17.01 -19.41 5.17
C PRO A 332 16.13 -19.32 3.91
N ALA A 333 16.02 -18.13 3.35
CA ALA A 333 15.33 -17.87 2.10
C ALA A 333 16.36 -17.72 0.98
N PRO A 334 16.63 -18.75 0.16
CA PRO A 334 17.60 -18.63 -0.93
C PRO A 334 17.09 -17.67 -2.01
N GLU A 335 18.03 -16.93 -2.61
CA GLU A 335 17.77 -15.98 -3.70
C GLU A 335 17.78 -16.64 -5.08
N ASP A 336 18.21 -17.91 -5.16
CA ASP A 336 18.19 -18.71 -6.36
C ASP A 336 17.56 -20.11 -6.12
N ASN A 337 17.35 -20.88 -7.19
CA ASN A 337 16.94 -22.29 -7.13
C ASN A 337 18.08 -23.26 -7.50
N SER A 338 19.34 -22.86 -7.33
CA SER A 338 20.51 -23.68 -7.71
C SER A 338 20.59 -25.00 -6.93
N GLN A 339 20.14 -24.99 -5.67
CA GLN A 339 20.15 -26.16 -4.77
C GLN A 339 19.24 -27.30 -5.23
N VAL A 340 18.26 -27.02 -6.09
CA VAL A 340 17.23 -27.99 -6.51
C VAL A 340 17.34 -28.38 -7.99
N GLN A 341 18.46 -28.08 -8.66
CA GLN A 341 18.63 -28.35 -10.10
C GLN A 341 18.89 -29.82 -10.45
N SER A 342 19.14 -30.68 -9.44
CA SER A 342 19.36 -32.11 -9.65
C SER A 342 18.78 -32.94 -8.50
N PRO A 343 18.32 -34.18 -8.76
CA PRO A 343 17.85 -35.08 -7.70
C PRO A 343 18.93 -35.33 -6.65
N GLY A 344 18.52 -35.45 -5.39
CA GLY A 344 19.45 -35.60 -4.28
C GLY A 344 18.82 -35.20 -2.95
N THR A 345 19.68 -35.03 -1.93
CA THR A 345 19.27 -34.58 -0.60
C THR A 345 20.22 -33.50 -0.12
N TYR A 346 19.69 -32.48 0.54
CA TYR A 346 20.47 -31.45 1.23
C TYR A 346 19.78 -31.05 2.54
N THR A 347 20.50 -30.42 3.44
CA THR A 347 19.97 -29.97 4.74
C THR A 347 19.95 -28.46 4.81
N VAL A 348 18.86 -27.91 5.33
CA VAL A 348 18.69 -26.50 5.66
C VAL A 348 18.61 -26.37 7.18
N THR A 349 19.31 -25.40 7.75
CA THR A 349 19.28 -25.13 9.20
C THR A 349 18.45 -23.89 9.46
N GLY A 350 17.39 -24.02 10.25
CA GLY A 350 16.55 -22.91 10.69
C GLY A 350 17.02 -22.29 12.01
N HIS A 351 16.36 -21.21 12.40
CA HIS A 351 16.57 -20.49 13.66
C HIS A 351 15.22 -20.29 14.37
N VAL A 352 15.19 -20.46 15.70
CA VAL A 352 14.04 -20.10 16.55
C VAL A 352 14.33 -18.80 17.32
N PRO A 353 13.64 -17.68 17.03
CA PRO A 353 13.84 -16.39 17.71
C PRO A 353 13.88 -16.49 19.24
N GLY A 354 14.81 -15.78 19.88
CA GLY A 354 15.00 -15.79 21.33
C GLY A 354 15.66 -17.05 21.90
N THR A 355 16.21 -17.95 21.06
CA THR A 355 16.86 -19.20 21.51
C THR A 355 18.09 -19.57 20.68
N ASP A 356 18.93 -20.43 21.24
CA ASP A 356 20.05 -21.07 20.53
C ASP A 356 19.62 -22.32 19.72
N LEU A 357 18.32 -22.64 19.65
CA LEU A 357 17.83 -23.82 18.92
C LEU A 357 17.97 -23.64 17.41
N ARG A 358 18.40 -24.70 16.73
CA ARG A 358 18.70 -24.74 15.29
C ARG A 358 18.10 -25.99 14.63
N PRO A 359 16.77 -26.04 14.44
CA PRO A 359 16.12 -27.19 13.79
C PRO A 359 16.67 -27.41 12.38
N GLN A 360 16.75 -28.67 11.96
CA GLN A 360 17.19 -29.05 10.62
C GLN A 360 16.02 -29.55 9.77
N ALA A 361 16.00 -29.12 8.51
CA ALA A 361 15.13 -29.66 7.48
C ALA A 361 15.95 -30.45 6.46
N THR A 362 15.69 -31.76 6.36
CA THR A 362 16.28 -32.62 5.33
C THR A 362 15.39 -32.60 4.09
N ILE A 363 15.90 -32.02 3.00
CA ILE A 363 15.16 -31.81 1.76
C ILE A 363 15.51 -32.91 0.76
N THR A 364 14.51 -33.66 0.30
CA THR A 364 14.66 -34.68 -0.74
C THR A 364 14.12 -34.18 -2.08
N ILE A 365 15.00 -34.05 -3.08
CA ILE A 365 14.69 -33.59 -4.43
C ILE A 365 14.41 -34.82 -5.31
N LYS A 366 13.18 -34.93 -5.80
CA LYS A 366 12.73 -36.04 -6.65
C LYS A 366 12.84 -35.70 -8.13
N ASP A 367 13.28 -36.67 -8.92
CA ASP A 367 13.22 -36.63 -10.39
C ASP A 367 11.79 -36.96 -10.86
N LYS A 368 10.87 -36.00 -10.68
CA LYS A 368 9.45 -36.12 -11.04
C LYS A 368 8.93 -34.76 -11.52
N GLU A 369 7.90 -34.79 -12.35
CA GLU A 369 7.16 -33.57 -12.68
C GLU A 369 6.48 -32.98 -11.44
N ALA A 370 6.49 -31.66 -11.35
CA ALA A 370 5.74 -30.93 -10.32
C ALA A 370 4.23 -31.23 -10.47
N PRO A 371 3.49 -31.38 -9.35
CA PRO A 371 2.05 -31.61 -9.39
C PRO A 371 1.32 -30.59 -10.28
N SER A 372 0.31 -31.06 -11.00
CA SER A 372 -0.57 -30.18 -11.77
C SER A 372 -1.38 -29.29 -10.81
N PRO A 373 -1.45 -27.97 -11.06
CA PRO A 373 -2.29 -27.08 -10.28
C PRO A 373 -3.78 -27.44 -10.32
N PRO A 374 -4.56 -27.05 -9.29
CA PRO A 374 -5.99 -27.33 -9.24
C PRO A 374 -6.76 -26.58 -10.33
N LYS A 375 -7.88 -27.14 -10.75
CA LYS A 375 -8.88 -26.44 -11.58
C LYS A 375 -9.82 -25.63 -10.69
N ARG A 376 -10.42 -24.58 -11.27
CA ARG A 376 -11.44 -23.80 -10.58
C ARG A 376 -12.61 -24.71 -10.18
N LYS A 377 -13.07 -24.56 -8.94
CA LYS A 377 -14.16 -25.34 -8.33
C LYS A 377 -15.36 -24.47 -7.94
N LEU A 378 -15.12 -23.20 -7.63
CA LEU A 378 -16.12 -22.30 -7.07
C LEU A 378 -16.34 -21.02 -7.89
N GLU A 379 -17.48 -20.41 -7.64
CA GLU A 379 -17.91 -19.12 -8.19
C GLU A 379 -18.48 -18.20 -7.10
N PRO A 380 -18.34 -16.88 -7.28
CA PRO A 380 -18.99 -15.91 -6.41
C PRO A 380 -20.49 -15.80 -6.70
N PHE A 381 -21.24 -15.35 -5.69
CA PHE A 381 -22.57 -14.77 -5.92
C PHE A 381 -22.44 -13.32 -6.38
N SER A 382 -23.39 -12.85 -7.19
CA SER A 382 -23.56 -11.42 -7.47
C SER A 382 -23.76 -10.63 -6.17
N LEU A 383 -23.26 -9.40 -6.11
CA LEU A 383 -23.49 -8.48 -4.98
C LEU A 383 -24.98 -8.28 -4.68
N SER A 384 -25.83 -8.34 -5.71
CA SER A 384 -27.28 -8.18 -5.59
C SER A 384 -27.99 -9.37 -4.95
N HIS A 385 -27.31 -10.52 -4.83
CA HIS A 385 -27.86 -11.71 -4.19
C HIS A 385 -27.55 -11.78 -2.70
N VAL A 386 -26.70 -10.91 -2.16
CA VAL A 386 -26.35 -10.93 -0.74
C VAL A 386 -26.65 -9.57 -0.12
N THR A 387 -27.59 -9.55 0.81
CA THR A 387 -27.95 -8.35 1.57
C THR A 387 -27.33 -8.40 2.96
N LEU A 388 -26.66 -7.32 3.39
CA LEU A 388 -26.19 -7.18 4.77
C LEU A 388 -27.36 -6.81 5.69
N ASN A 389 -27.47 -7.54 6.80
CA ASN A 389 -28.51 -7.36 7.80
C ASN A 389 -27.97 -6.70 9.06
N ARG A 390 -28.89 -6.21 9.90
CA ARG A 390 -28.59 -5.89 11.30
C ARG A 390 -28.19 -7.16 12.05
N ASP A 391 -27.45 -6.98 13.15
CA ASP A 391 -27.11 -8.09 14.02
C ASP A 391 -28.35 -8.71 14.68
N SER A 392 -28.19 -9.88 15.32
CA SER A 392 -29.28 -10.57 16.01
C SER A 392 -29.85 -9.81 17.23
N ARG A 393 -29.22 -8.70 17.63
CA ARG A 393 -29.68 -7.78 18.69
C ARG A 393 -30.35 -6.52 18.10
N GLY A 394 -30.45 -6.40 16.78
CA GLY A 394 -31.05 -5.26 16.06
C GLY A 394 -30.10 -4.08 15.81
N ASN A 395 -28.81 -4.19 16.16
CA ASN A 395 -27.83 -3.13 15.93
C ASN A 395 -27.33 -3.12 14.49
N ARG A 396 -26.87 -1.95 14.04
CA ARG A 396 -26.14 -1.83 12.78
C ARG A 396 -24.76 -2.46 12.98
N THR A 397 -24.31 -3.24 12.00
CA THR A 397 -22.95 -3.81 12.03
C THR A 397 -21.95 -2.78 11.50
N LYS A 398 -20.67 -2.95 11.85
CA LYS A 398 -19.60 -2.10 11.31
C LYS A 398 -19.52 -2.14 9.78
N PHE A 399 -19.87 -3.29 9.19
CA PHE A 399 -20.00 -3.45 7.74
C PHE A 399 -21.06 -2.53 7.14
N MET A 400 -22.26 -2.47 7.74
CA MET A 400 -23.31 -1.56 7.28
C MET A 400 -22.95 -0.09 7.50
N GLU A 401 -22.34 0.24 8.64
CA GLU A 401 -21.88 1.60 8.93
C GLU A 401 -20.87 2.09 7.89
N ASN A 402 -19.81 1.32 7.65
CA ASN A 402 -18.78 1.69 6.70
C ASN A 402 -19.34 1.71 5.26
N ARG A 403 -20.10 0.69 4.85
CA ARG A 403 -20.79 0.71 3.53
C ARG A 403 -21.62 1.97 3.35
N ASP A 404 -22.47 2.31 4.31
CA ASP A 404 -23.40 3.42 4.18
C ASP A 404 -22.68 4.77 4.12
N LYS A 405 -21.55 4.96 4.83
CA LYS A 405 -20.72 6.17 4.70
C LYS A 405 -20.28 6.38 3.25
N PHE A 406 -19.76 5.33 2.61
CA PHE A 406 -19.24 5.40 1.24
C PHE A 406 -20.35 5.47 0.20
N VAL A 407 -21.40 4.65 0.32
CA VAL A 407 -22.56 4.67 -0.58
C VAL A 407 -23.24 6.04 -0.55
N ASN A 408 -23.49 6.59 0.64
CA ASN A 408 -24.10 7.91 0.74
C ASN A 408 -23.15 9.00 0.23
N GLY A 409 -21.85 8.93 0.54
CA GLY A 409 -20.86 9.87 -0.01
C GLY A 409 -20.86 9.87 -1.54
N LEU A 410 -20.78 8.68 -2.16
CA LEU A 410 -20.82 8.50 -3.61
C LEU A 410 -22.11 9.05 -4.23
N ALA A 411 -23.26 8.85 -3.60
CA ALA A 411 -24.53 9.39 -4.11
C ALA A 411 -24.51 10.93 -4.22
N HIS A 412 -23.84 11.63 -3.29
CA HIS A 412 -23.72 13.09 -3.30
C HIS A 412 -22.62 13.63 -4.23
N THR A 413 -21.80 12.77 -4.83
CA THR A 413 -20.76 13.23 -5.75
C THR A 413 -21.33 13.78 -7.07
N ASN A 414 -20.67 14.80 -7.61
CA ASN A 414 -20.92 15.28 -8.97
C ASN A 414 -20.05 14.48 -9.97
N PRO A 415 -20.64 13.70 -10.90
CA PRO A 415 -19.86 12.91 -11.87
C PRO A 415 -18.99 13.77 -12.80
N ASP A 416 -19.32 15.05 -13.00
CA ASP A 416 -18.48 15.94 -13.83
C ASP A 416 -17.08 16.16 -13.26
N ARG A 417 -16.89 16.00 -11.94
CA ARG A 417 -15.55 16.07 -11.33
C ARG A 417 -14.64 14.94 -11.84
N PHE A 418 -15.21 13.76 -12.04
CA PHE A 418 -14.52 12.57 -12.55
C PHE A 418 -14.42 12.54 -14.09
N LEU A 419 -15.16 13.40 -14.79
CA LEU A 419 -15.05 13.55 -16.25
C LEU A 419 -14.18 14.74 -16.65
N TYR A 420 -13.86 15.63 -15.70
CA TYR A 420 -13.16 16.88 -15.95
C TYR A 420 -11.86 16.66 -16.74
N MET A 421 -10.99 15.77 -16.26
CA MET A 421 -9.67 15.55 -16.87
C MET A 421 -9.74 14.85 -18.23
N PHE A 422 -10.79 14.07 -18.50
CA PHE A 422 -11.04 13.52 -19.84
C PHE A 422 -11.43 14.62 -20.83
N ARG A 423 -12.33 15.52 -20.43
CA ARG A 423 -12.70 16.66 -21.27
C ARG A 423 -11.53 17.59 -21.51
N ASP A 424 -10.74 17.88 -20.47
CA ASP A 424 -9.51 18.67 -20.55
C ASP A 424 -8.51 18.09 -21.55
N ALA A 425 -8.20 16.79 -21.44
CA ALA A 425 -7.31 16.12 -22.39
C ALA A 425 -7.82 16.26 -23.84
N PHE A 426 -9.10 16.05 -24.08
CA PHE A 426 -9.70 16.15 -25.42
C PHE A 426 -10.01 17.61 -25.85
N GLY A 427 -9.59 18.61 -25.07
CA GLY A 427 -9.83 20.03 -25.35
C GLY A 427 -11.31 20.40 -25.45
N GLN A 428 -12.18 19.68 -24.73
CA GLN A 428 -13.62 19.93 -24.67
C GLN A 428 -13.96 20.93 -23.56
N GLU A 429 -15.02 21.71 -23.77
CA GLU A 429 -15.53 22.63 -22.75
C GLU A 429 -16.08 21.85 -21.54
N GLN A 430 -15.86 22.41 -20.36
CA GLN A 430 -16.41 21.88 -19.12
C GLN A 430 -17.86 22.36 -18.95
N PRO A 431 -18.78 21.51 -18.46
CA PRO A 431 -20.12 21.95 -18.08
C PRO A 431 -20.07 23.06 -17.02
N GLU A 432 -21.10 23.91 -16.99
CA GLU A 432 -21.21 24.98 -16.00
C GLU A 432 -21.21 24.39 -14.57
N GLY A 433 -20.31 24.90 -13.71
CA GLY A 433 -20.17 24.43 -12.33
C GLY A 433 -19.36 23.14 -12.15
N ALA A 434 -18.75 22.59 -13.21
CA ALA A 434 -17.82 21.47 -13.09
C ALA A 434 -16.52 21.91 -12.39
N GLU A 435 -16.12 21.17 -11.36
CA GLU A 435 -14.91 21.40 -10.59
C GLU A 435 -13.94 20.24 -10.77
N ALA A 436 -12.64 20.52 -10.89
CA ALA A 436 -11.63 19.47 -10.96
C ALA A 436 -11.51 18.70 -9.63
N LEU A 437 -10.97 17.48 -9.70
CA LEU A 437 -10.43 16.80 -8.53
C LEU A 437 -9.09 17.42 -8.13
N ASN A 438 -8.75 17.31 -6.85
CA ASN A 438 -7.50 17.78 -6.27
C ASN A 438 -6.50 16.62 -6.10
N GLY A 439 -5.30 16.90 -5.56
CA GLY A 439 -4.30 15.89 -5.24
C GLY A 439 -3.76 15.20 -6.51
N TRP A 440 -3.71 13.87 -6.51
CA TRP A 440 -3.10 13.11 -7.60
C TRP A 440 -3.94 13.03 -8.89
N ASP A 441 -5.19 13.49 -8.84
CA ASP A 441 -6.07 13.68 -10.01
C ASP A 441 -6.18 15.15 -10.46
N SER A 442 -5.36 16.04 -9.88
CA SER A 442 -5.28 17.43 -10.32
C SER A 442 -4.78 17.56 -11.76
N GLN A 443 -5.02 18.72 -12.36
CA GLN A 443 -4.76 18.98 -13.78
C GLN A 443 -3.29 18.75 -14.17
N GLU A 444 -2.34 19.15 -13.32
CA GLU A 444 -0.91 19.07 -13.59
C GLU A 444 -0.30 17.69 -13.20
N THR A 445 -1.06 16.83 -12.51
CA THR A 445 -0.53 15.55 -12.04
C THR A 445 -0.61 14.46 -13.11
N LYS A 446 0.50 13.72 -13.24
CA LYS A 446 0.69 12.68 -14.25
C LYS A 446 -0.10 11.39 -14.03
N LEU A 447 -0.71 11.22 -12.85
CA LEU A 447 -1.57 10.07 -12.53
C LEU A 447 -3.06 10.30 -12.84
N ARG A 448 -3.45 11.52 -13.24
CA ARG A 448 -4.86 11.94 -13.41
C ARG A 448 -5.68 10.96 -14.24
N GLY A 449 -6.93 10.74 -13.82
CA GLY A 449 -7.86 9.75 -14.38
C GLY A 449 -7.99 8.48 -13.55
N HIS A 450 -7.06 8.21 -12.62
CA HIS A 450 -7.08 6.97 -11.85
C HIS A 450 -8.28 6.92 -10.88
N ALA A 451 -8.63 8.04 -10.23
CA ALA A 451 -9.83 8.10 -9.40
C ALA A 451 -11.09 7.86 -10.20
N SER A 452 -11.12 8.34 -11.44
CA SER A 452 -12.28 8.18 -12.31
C SER A 452 -12.53 6.71 -12.64
N GLY A 453 -11.46 5.94 -12.86
CA GLY A 453 -11.55 4.48 -13.01
C GLY A 453 -12.08 3.79 -11.75
N HIS A 454 -11.53 4.11 -10.58
CA HIS A 454 -12.03 3.59 -9.30
C HIS A 454 -13.49 3.97 -9.04
N TYR A 455 -13.87 5.20 -9.40
CA TYR A 455 -15.22 5.71 -9.26
C TYR A 455 -16.22 4.91 -10.10
N LEU A 456 -15.89 4.59 -11.36
CA LEU A 456 -16.71 3.73 -12.23
C LEU A 456 -16.96 2.35 -11.58
N SER A 457 -15.91 1.70 -11.06
CA SER A 457 -16.05 0.44 -10.33
C SER A 457 -16.91 0.59 -9.07
N ALA A 458 -16.69 1.65 -8.30
CA ALA A 458 -17.40 1.88 -7.04
C ALA A 458 -18.89 2.15 -7.25
N ILE A 459 -19.29 2.93 -8.27
CA ILE A 459 -20.70 3.18 -8.56
C ILE A 459 -21.39 1.92 -9.14
N ALA A 460 -20.67 1.08 -9.89
CA ALA A 460 -21.17 -0.22 -10.34
C ALA A 460 -21.41 -1.18 -9.17
N GLN A 461 -20.46 -1.25 -8.24
CA GLN A 461 -20.57 -2.06 -7.02
C GLN A 461 -21.65 -1.52 -6.09
N ALA A 462 -21.78 -0.20 -5.95
CA ALA A 462 -22.85 0.45 -5.19
C ALA A 462 -24.22 0.13 -5.82
N TYR A 463 -24.40 0.32 -7.12
CA TYR A 463 -25.62 -0.05 -7.85
C TYR A 463 -26.05 -1.50 -7.59
N ALA A 464 -25.11 -2.43 -7.62
CA ALA A 464 -25.39 -3.84 -7.41
C ALA A 464 -25.69 -4.17 -5.93
N SER A 465 -25.10 -3.45 -4.98
CA SER A 465 -25.24 -3.72 -3.53
C SER A 465 -26.43 -3.03 -2.86
N VAL A 466 -26.95 -1.93 -3.42
CA VAL A 466 -28.05 -1.14 -2.82
C VAL A 466 -29.44 -1.61 -3.27
N GLY A 467 -29.62 -2.91 -3.55
CA GLY A 467 -30.93 -3.46 -3.91
C GLY A 467 -32.05 -3.19 -2.89
N TYR A 468 -31.68 -2.90 -1.63
CA TYR A 468 -32.59 -2.52 -0.55
C TYR A 468 -33.09 -1.06 -0.62
N ASP A 469 -32.49 -0.21 -1.46
CA ASP A 469 -32.86 1.20 -1.64
C ASP A 469 -33.02 1.52 -3.14
N PRO A 470 -34.26 1.52 -3.66
CA PRO A 470 -34.53 1.83 -5.06
C PRO A 470 -34.10 3.24 -5.49
N SER A 471 -34.07 4.22 -4.57
CA SER A 471 -33.68 5.59 -4.89
C SER A 471 -32.18 5.68 -5.12
N LEU A 472 -31.38 5.09 -4.23
CA LEU A 472 -29.93 5.01 -4.42
C LEU A 472 -29.58 4.20 -5.67
N LYS A 473 -30.30 3.11 -5.92
CA LYS A 473 -30.10 2.29 -7.12
C LYS A 473 -30.34 3.09 -8.41
N ALA A 474 -31.39 3.91 -8.45
CA ALA A 474 -31.67 4.79 -9.58
C ALA A 474 -30.57 5.86 -9.75
N GLU A 475 -30.16 6.51 -8.66
CA GLU A 475 -29.08 7.52 -8.67
C GLU A 475 -27.78 6.95 -9.27
N PHE A 476 -27.34 5.76 -8.85
CA PHE A 476 -26.13 5.16 -9.42
C PHE A 476 -26.30 4.72 -10.88
N ALA A 477 -27.51 4.30 -11.29
CA ALA A 477 -27.80 4.01 -12.69
C ALA A 477 -27.62 5.26 -13.56
N ASP A 478 -28.20 6.39 -13.12
CA ASP A 478 -28.11 7.67 -13.84
C ASP A 478 -26.66 8.16 -13.92
N LYS A 479 -25.89 8.07 -12.82
CA LYS A 479 -24.47 8.41 -12.83
C LYS A 479 -23.66 7.52 -13.78
N MET A 480 -23.86 6.19 -13.76
CA MET A 480 -23.18 5.27 -14.67
C MET A 480 -23.50 5.58 -16.13
N GLU A 481 -24.77 5.81 -16.45
CA GLU A 481 -25.21 6.15 -17.80
C GLU A 481 -24.56 7.46 -18.28
N TYR A 482 -24.55 8.50 -17.45
CA TYR A 482 -23.92 9.78 -17.77
C TYR A 482 -22.40 9.66 -17.99
N MET A 483 -21.71 8.97 -17.09
CA MET A 483 -20.28 8.71 -17.19
C MET A 483 -19.93 7.96 -18.48
N VAL A 484 -20.61 6.84 -18.75
CA VAL A 484 -20.35 6.02 -19.93
C VAL A 484 -20.68 6.77 -21.21
N ASN A 485 -21.80 7.50 -21.28
CA ASN A 485 -22.15 8.27 -22.47
C ASN A 485 -21.10 9.35 -22.79
N THR A 486 -20.62 10.08 -21.77
CA THR A 486 -19.57 11.09 -21.97
C THR A 486 -18.27 10.45 -22.43
N LEU A 487 -17.80 9.38 -21.76
CA LEU A 487 -16.58 8.68 -22.16
C LEU A 487 -16.70 8.06 -23.55
N TYR A 488 -17.88 7.54 -23.90
CA TYR A 488 -18.17 7.04 -25.24
C TYR A 488 -17.98 8.13 -26.28
N GLU A 489 -18.62 9.29 -26.12
CA GLU A 489 -18.49 10.42 -27.04
C GLU A 489 -17.03 10.84 -27.26
N LEU A 490 -16.25 10.93 -26.18
CA LEU A 490 -14.82 11.26 -26.25
C LEU A 490 -14.01 10.16 -26.96
N SER A 491 -14.25 8.89 -26.64
CA SER A 491 -13.54 7.76 -27.25
C SER A 491 -13.74 7.70 -28.77
N GLN A 492 -14.90 8.14 -29.24
CA GLN A 492 -15.23 8.16 -30.66
C GLN A 492 -14.49 9.25 -31.45
N LEU A 493 -13.82 10.18 -30.78
CA LEU A 493 -13.03 11.26 -31.42
C LEU A 493 -11.61 10.81 -31.78
N SER A 494 -11.02 9.91 -30.99
CA SER A 494 -9.60 9.57 -31.12
C SER A 494 -9.29 8.91 -32.45
N GLY A 495 -8.22 9.37 -33.12
CA GLY A 495 -7.79 8.83 -34.40
C GLY A 495 -8.77 9.06 -35.56
N LYS A 496 -9.67 10.05 -35.45
CA LYS A 496 -10.62 10.45 -36.48
C LYS A 496 -10.50 11.93 -36.79
N PRO A 497 -10.74 12.38 -38.04
CA PRO A 497 -10.52 13.76 -38.43
C PRO A 497 -11.45 14.73 -37.70
N LYS A 498 -10.88 15.81 -37.12
CA LYS A 498 -11.65 16.88 -36.44
C LYS A 498 -12.71 17.52 -37.33
N ASN A 499 -12.40 17.71 -38.60
CA ASN A 499 -13.31 18.23 -39.62
C ASN A 499 -13.33 17.28 -40.83
N PRO A 500 -14.45 17.15 -41.56
CA PRO A 500 -14.51 16.31 -42.76
C PRO A 500 -13.37 16.60 -43.75
N GLY A 501 -12.56 15.57 -44.06
CA GLY A 501 -11.42 15.67 -44.97
C GLY A 501 -10.12 16.22 -44.38
N GLY A 502 -10.05 16.48 -43.07
CA GLY A 502 -8.81 16.85 -42.39
C GLY A 502 -7.81 15.69 -42.27
N GLU A 503 -6.53 16.02 -42.07
CA GLU A 503 -5.48 15.04 -41.75
C GLU A 503 -5.65 14.50 -40.32
N TYR A 504 -5.32 13.23 -40.13
CA TYR A 504 -5.46 12.51 -38.87
C TYR A 504 -4.59 11.24 -38.87
N VAL A 505 -4.38 10.65 -37.69
CA VAL A 505 -3.65 9.39 -37.52
C VAL A 505 -4.54 8.40 -36.78
N SER A 506 -5.05 7.39 -37.49
CA SER A 506 -5.85 6.31 -36.90
C SER A 506 -5.02 5.15 -36.38
N ASP A 507 -3.80 4.95 -36.88
CA ASP A 507 -2.93 3.85 -36.44
C ASP A 507 -2.35 4.15 -35.04
N PRO A 508 -2.68 3.35 -34.01
CA PRO A 508 -2.12 3.52 -32.66
C PRO A 508 -0.61 3.53 -32.61
N THR A 509 0.09 2.93 -33.57
CA THR A 509 1.56 2.82 -33.61
C THR A 509 2.24 4.02 -34.27
N ALA A 510 1.48 4.89 -34.93
CA ALA A 510 1.99 6.01 -35.72
C ALA A 510 1.71 7.39 -35.10
N VAL A 511 1.25 7.43 -33.84
CA VAL A 511 1.00 8.68 -33.09
C VAL A 511 2.24 9.57 -33.15
N PRO A 512 2.16 10.83 -33.62
CA PRO A 512 3.29 11.75 -33.66
C PRO A 512 3.47 12.49 -32.33
N PRO A 513 4.65 13.11 -32.07
CA PRO A 513 4.79 14.12 -31.02
C PRO A 513 3.76 15.24 -31.13
N GLY A 514 3.50 15.92 -30.02
CA GLY A 514 2.54 17.03 -29.97
C GLY A 514 2.85 18.17 -30.97
N PRO A 515 1.84 18.91 -31.44
CA PRO A 515 2.05 20.02 -32.38
C PRO A 515 3.10 21.01 -31.88
N GLY A 516 4.11 21.28 -32.71
CA GLY A 516 5.21 22.20 -32.37
C GLY A 516 6.27 21.64 -31.42
N LYS A 517 6.20 20.37 -31.03
CA LYS A 517 7.21 19.70 -30.19
C LYS A 517 8.04 18.72 -31.03
N GLU A 518 9.35 18.66 -30.77
CA GLU A 518 10.26 17.72 -31.45
C GLU A 518 10.23 16.31 -30.83
N LYS A 519 9.78 16.19 -29.57
CA LYS A 519 9.74 14.95 -28.78
C LYS A 519 8.44 14.87 -27.97
N TYR A 520 8.07 13.64 -27.60
CA TYR A 520 7.04 13.42 -26.58
C TYR A 520 7.48 14.01 -25.25
N ASN A 521 6.53 14.57 -24.53
CA ASN A 521 6.71 15.08 -23.17
C ASN A 521 5.38 14.93 -22.42
N SER A 522 5.46 15.02 -21.11
CA SER A 522 4.34 14.89 -20.19
C SER A 522 3.96 16.24 -19.57
N ASP A 523 4.06 17.32 -20.34
CA ASP A 523 3.58 18.64 -19.94
C ASP A 523 2.05 18.64 -19.96
N LEU A 524 1.45 18.57 -18.77
CA LEU A 524 0.00 18.57 -18.56
C LEU A 524 -0.52 19.94 -18.11
N SER A 525 0.32 20.98 -18.15
CA SER A 525 -0.12 22.34 -17.85
C SER A 525 -1.18 22.78 -18.86
N LYS A 526 -2.00 23.77 -18.47
CA LYS A 526 -3.09 24.28 -19.31
C LYS A 526 -2.60 24.78 -20.67
N GLU A 527 -1.43 25.40 -20.71
CA GLU A 527 -0.80 25.92 -21.93
C GLU A 527 -0.02 24.85 -22.70
N GLY A 528 0.44 23.80 -22.00
CA GLY A 528 1.34 22.78 -22.53
C GLY A 528 0.65 21.53 -23.09
N ILE A 529 -0.48 21.15 -22.52
CA ILE A 529 -1.18 19.92 -22.88
C ILE A 529 -1.63 19.92 -24.35
N ARG A 530 -1.30 18.86 -25.07
CA ARG A 530 -1.78 18.64 -26.44
C ARG A 530 -3.24 18.18 -26.44
N THR A 531 -4.03 18.67 -27.39
CA THR A 531 -5.47 18.35 -27.56
C THR A 531 -5.80 17.88 -28.97
N ASP A 532 -4.79 17.45 -29.73
CA ASP A 532 -4.91 16.97 -31.11
C ASP A 532 -5.36 15.50 -31.20
N TYR A 533 -6.46 15.16 -30.53
CA TYR A 533 -6.99 13.80 -30.38
C TYR A 533 -7.18 13.04 -31.70
N TRP A 534 -7.34 13.74 -32.82
CA TRP A 534 -7.42 13.13 -34.15
C TRP A 534 -6.12 12.41 -34.55
N ASN A 535 -5.01 12.61 -33.82
CA ASN A 535 -3.72 11.97 -34.07
C ASN A 535 -3.34 10.86 -33.08
N TRP A 536 -4.20 10.51 -32.10
CA TRP A 536 -3.84 9.61 -31.00
C TRP A 536 -4.07 8.12 -31.29
N GLY A 537 -4.49 7.79 -32.52
CA GLY A 537 -4.88 6.44 -32.90
C GLY A 537 -6.32 6.12 -32.49
N GLU A 538 -6.96 5.24 -33.26
CA GLU A 538 -8.33 4.80 -32.98
C GLU A 538 -8.38 3.98 -31.68
N GLY A 539 -9.44 4.15 -30.89
CA GLY A 539 -9.66 3.41 -29.63
C GLY A 539 -8.99 4.00 -28.39
N PHE A 540 -8.13 5.02 -28.52
CA PHE A 540 -7.51 5.65 -27.36
C PHE A 540 -8.48 6.52 -26.57
N ILE A 541 -8.52 6.32 -25.26
CA ILE A 541 -9.12 7.25 -24.30
C ILE A 541 -8.38 7.13 -22.96
N SER A 542 -8.02 8.29 -22.41
CA SER A 542 -7.48 8.44 -21.06
C SER A 542 -7.75 9.89 -20.62
N ALA A 543 -7.50 10.19 -19.35
CA ALA A 543 -7.55 11.54 -18.83
C ALA A 543 -6.32 12.37 -19.19
N TYR A 544 -5.37 11.85 -19.98
CA TYR A 544 -4.24 12.58 -20.55
C TYR A 544 -3.88 12.03 -21.94
N PRO A 545 -3.12 12.79 -22.77
CA PRO A 545 -2.67 12.35 -24.10
C PRO A 545 -1.78 11.09 -24.07
N PRO A 546 -1.59 10.39 -25.19
CA PRO A 546 -0.87 9.11 -25.23
C PRO A 546 0.63 9.20 -24.89
N ASP A 547 1.20 10.40 -24.83
CA ASP A 547 2.64 10.65 -24.69
C ASP A 547 3.29 9.87 -23.54
N GLN A 548 2.67 9.78 -22.36
CA GLN A 548 3.26 9.03 -21.24
C GLN A 548 3.48 7.54 -21.55
N PHE A 549 2.58 6.91 -22.30
CA PHE A 549 2.73 5.51 -22.73
C PHE A 549 3.91 5.37 -23.69
N ILE A 550 4.03 6.29 -24.65
CA ILE A 550 5.10 6.29 -25.65
C ILE A 550 6.46 6.61 -25.00
N MET A 551 6.48 7.52 -24.03
CA MET A 551 7.66 7.83 -23.23
C MET A 551 8.13 6.62 -22.42
N LEU A 552 7.22 5.82 -21.85
CA LEU A 552 7.57 4.57 -21.17
C LEU A 552 8.24 3.57 -22.12
N GLU A 553 7.72 3.43 -23.34
CA GLU A 553 8.33 2.58 -24.39
C GLU A 553 9.76 3.02 -24.75
N HIS A 554 10.08 4.30 -24.54
CA HIS A 554 11.41 4.88 -24.71
C HIS A 554 12.21 5.01 -23.41
N GLY A 555 11.76 4.39 -22.33
CA GLY A 555 12.50 4.26 -21.08
C GLY A 555 12.43 5.47 -20.15
N ALA A 556 11.37 6.28 -20.24
CA ALA A 556 11.10 7.32 -19.25
C ALA A 556 10.99 6.73 -17.83
N THR A 557 11.44 7.51 -16.86
CA THR A 557 11.44 7.17 -15.44
C THR A 557 10.32 7.89 -14.70
N TYR A 558 10.15 7.51 -13.45
CA TYR A 558 9.16 8.10 -12.58
C TYR A 558 9.58 9.50 -12.10
N GLY A 559 8.66 10.45 -12.05
CA GLY A 559 8.87 11.75 -11.42
C GLY A 559 7.96 12.87 -11.96
N THR A 560 8.32 14.12 -11.65
CA THR A 560 7.48 15.31 -11.89
C THR A 560 7.90 16.14 -13.09
N ASP A 561 9.05 15.89 -13.70
CA ASP A 561 9.55 16.67 -14.84
C ASP A 561 8.81 16.35 -16.15
N GLU A 562 8.97 17.19 -17.18
CA GLU A 562 8.35 17.00 -18.50
C GLU A 562 8.86 15.77 -19.27
N ASN A 563 10.03 15.24 -18.90
CA ASN A 563 10.62 14.02 -19.48
C ASN A 563 10.37 12.76 -18.62
N GLN A 564 9.65 12.90 -17.51
CA GLN A 564 9.30 11.84 -16.56
C GLN A 564 7.80 11.53 -16.62
N ILE A 565 7.38 10.37 -16.13
CA ILE A 565 6.00 9.90 -16.22
C ILE A 565 5.50 9.37 -14.88
N TRP A 566 4.20 9.09 -14.76
CA TRP A 566 3.64 8.41 -13.59
C TRP A 566 2.65 7.31 -14.00
N ALA A 567 3.10 6.05 -13.89
CA ALA A 567 2.30 4.83 -13.96
C ALA A 567 1.15 4.83 -15.01
N PRO A 568 1.43 5.04 -16.31
CA PRO A 568 0.36 5.27 -17.28
C PRO A 568 -0.57 4.06 -17.47
N TYR A 569 -0.02 2.85 -17.42
CA TYR A 569 -0.82 1.62 -17.50
C TYR A 569 -1.60 1.32 -16.21
N TYR A 570 -1.16 1.80 -15.04
CA TYR A 570 -1.95 1.72 -13.80
C TYR A 570 -3.24 2.52 -13.91
N THR A 571 -3.17 3.75 -14.40
CA THR A 571 -4.34 4.61 -14.61
C THR A 571 -5.28 3.97 -15.62
N LEU A 572 -4.73 3.49 -16.74
CA LEU A 572 -5.50 2.81 -17.77
C LEU A 572 -6.23 1.58 -17.23
N HIS A 573 -5.56 0.76 -16.40
CA HIS A 573 -6.17 -0.39 -15.73
C HIS A 573 -7.42 -0.01 -14.94
N LYS A 574 -7.42 1.10 -14.19
CA LYS A 574 -8.62 1.49 -13.41
C LYS A 574 -9.80 1.80 -14.32
N ILE A 575 -9.55 2.47 -15.44
CA ILE A 575 -10.59 2.82 -16.42
C ILE A 575 -11.13 1.54 -17.08
N PHE A 576 -10.25 0.60 -17.46
CA PHE A 576 -10.63 -0.73 -17.97
C PHE A 576 -11.53 -1.47 -16.98
N ALA A 577 -11.08 -1.59 -15.72
CA ALA A 577 -11.79 -2.32 -14.68
C ALA A 577 -13.18 -1.71 -14.44
N GLY A 578 -13.27 -0.37 -14.31
CA GLY A 578 -14.53 0.33 -14.07
C GLY A 578 -15.53 0.20 -15.21
N LEU A 579 -15.09 0.31 -16.47
CA LEU A 579 -15.96 0.14 -17.63
C LEU A 579 -16.49 -1.31 -17.73
N MET A 580 -15.65 -2.31 -17.49
CA MET A 580 -16.08 -3.71 -17.46
C MET A 580 -17.01 -4.00 -16.28
N ASP A 581 -16.76 -3.42 -15.10
CA ASP A 581 -17.64 -3.53 -13.94
C ASP A 581 -19.04 -3.01 -14.28
N ILE A 582 -19.15 -1.82 -14.90
CA ILE A 582 -20.44 -1.27 -15.35
C ILE A 582 -21.11 -2.19 -16.37
N HIS A 583 -20.37 -2.67 -17.38
CA HIS A 583 -20.92 -3.58 -18.38
C HIS A 583 -21.49 -4.85 -17.74
N GLU A 584 -20.76 -5.50 -16.83
CA GLU A 584 -21.20 -6.74 -16.19
C GLU A 584 -22.44 -6.55 -15.30
N VAL A 585 -22.60 -5.40 -14.63
CA VAL A 585 -23.77 -5.16 -13.76
C VAL A 585 -24.99 -4.62 -14.50
N THR A 586 -24.83 -3.98 -15.67
CA THR A 586 -25.94 -3.32 -16.40
C THR A 586 -26.20 -3.85 -17.81
N GLY A 587 -25.26 -4.56 -18.42
CA GLY A 587 -25.26 -4.90 -19.85
C GLY A 587 -24.98 -3.71 -20.76
N ASN A 588 -24.30 -2.66 -20.28
CA ASN A 588 -24.03 -1.47 -21.08
C ASN A 588 -23.02 -1.77 -22.21
N GLU A 589 -23.50 -1.88 -23.44
CA GLU A 589 -22.68 -2.19 -24.63
C GLU A 589 -21.71 -1.06 -25.00
N LYS A 590 -22.04 0.20 -24.71
CA LYS A 590 -21.10 1.32 -24.94
C LYS A 590 -19.88 1.20 -24.05
N ALA A 591 -20.06 0.79 -22.79
CA ALA A 591 -18.93 0.55 -21.90
C ALA A 591 -18.02 -0.56 -22.43
N LEU A 592 -18.60 -1.65 -22.96
CA LEU A 592 -17.85 -2.73 -23.60
C LEU A 592 -17.14 -2.26 -24.87
N GLU A 593 -17.78 -1.44 -25.71
CA GLU A 593 -17.17 -0.90 -26.94
C GLU A 593 -15.96 -0.02 -26.61
N ILE A 594 -16.07 0.87 -25.61
CA ILE A 594 -14.95 1.72 -25.19
C ILE A 594 -13.75 0.85 -24.76
N VAL A 595 -13.97 -0.09 -23.85
CA VAL A 595 -12.86 -0.92 -23.32
C VAL A 595 -12.28 -1.86 -24.38
N THR A 596 -13.09 -2.31 -25.34
CA THR A 596 -12.63 -3.07 -26.53
C THR A 596 -11.70 -2.21 -27.38
N GLY A 597 -12.09 -0.96 -27.68
CA GLY A 597 -11.25 -0.01 -28.40
C GLY A 597 -9.94 0.31 -27.67
N MET A 598 -10.00 0.50 -26.34
CA MET A 598 -8.81 0.67 -25.53
C MET A 598 -7.89 -0.56 -25.58
N GLY A 599 -8.47 -1.77 -25.49
CA GLY A 599 -7.74 -3.04 -25.59
C GLY A 599 -7.05 -3.21 -26.94
N ASP A 600 -7.70 -2.79 -28.02
CA ASP A 600 -7.16 -2.82 -29.37
C ASP A 600 -5.99 -1.85 -29.53
N TRP A 601 -6.11 -0.64 -28.98
CA TRP A 601 -5.04 0.35 -28.96
C TRP A 601 -3.80 -0.18 -28.21
N VAL A 602 -4.00 -0.76 -27.01
CA VAL A 602 -2.93 -1.35 -26.20
C VAL A 602 -2.27 -2.52 -26.94
N HIS A 603 -3.07 -3.44 -27.48
CA HIS A 603 -2.57 -4.58 -28.24
C HIS A 603 -1.74 -4.14 -29.45
N ALA A 604 -2.23 -3.16 -30.21
CA ALA A 604 -1.56 -2.67 -31.42
C ALA A 604 -0.16 -2.12 -31.12
N ARG A 605 0.00 -1.38 -30.02
CA ARG A 605 1.29 -0.83 -29.60
C ARG A 605 2.21 -1.88 -29.00
N LEU A 606 1.78 -2.54 -27.92
CA LEU A 606 2.63 -3.44 -27.16
C LEU A 606 3.11 -4.64 -27.97
N SER A 607 2.31 -5.14 -28.92
CA SER A 607 2.68 -6.26 -29.78
C SER A 607 3.81 -5.94 -30.79
N LYS A 608 4.24 -4.68 -30.89
CA LYS A 608 5.36 -4.26 -31.75
C LYS A 608 6.67 -4.06 -30.98
N LEU A 609 6.63 -4.05 -29.65
CA LEU A 609 7.79 -3.74 -28.85
C LEU A 609 8.75 -4.94 -28.79
N PRO A 610 10.07 -4.70 -28.85
CA PRO A 610 11.06 -5.73 -28.56
C PRO A 610 10.92 -6.25 -27.12
N GLN A 611 11.28 -7.50 -26.89
CA GLN A 611 11.18 -8.11 -25.57
C GLN A 611 12.04 -7.38 -24.52
N ASP A 612 13.25 -6.94 -24.87
CA ASP A 612 14.11 -6.15 -23.95
C ASP A 612 13.45 -4.83 -23.52
N THR A 613 12.66 -4.21 -24.39
CA THR A 613 11.89 -3.00 -24.06
C THR A 613 10.81 -3.33 -23.05
N LEU A 614 10.02 -4.39 -23.26
CA LEU A 614 8.99 -4.84 -22.33
C LEU A 614 9.58 -5.19 -20.96
N LEU A 615 10.70 -5.92 -20.94
CA LEU A 615 11.45 -6.22 -19.72
C LEU A 615 11.88 -4.94 -18.99
N SER A 616 12.41 -3.96 -19.72
CA SER A 616 12.79 -2.67 -19.13
C SER A 616 11.59 -1.91 -18.58
N MET A 617 10.44 -1.95 -19.27
CA MET A 617 9.23 -1.24 -18.84
C MET A 617 8.70 -1.81 -17.52
N TRP A 618 8.46 -3.12 -17.44
CA TRP A 618 7.78 -3.73 -16.29
C TRP A 618 8.63 -3.84 -15.03
N ASN A 619 9.95 -3.75 -15.16
CA ASN A 619 10.88 -3.72 -14.02
C ASN A 619 11.15 -2.30 -13.47
N ARG A 620 10.59 -1.25 -14.08
CA ARG A 620 10.78 0.13 -13.59
C ARG A 620 9.91 0.42 -12.37
N TYR A 621 10.53 1.04 -11.38
CA TYR A 621 9.85 1.57 -10.20
C TYR A 621 8.82 2.62 -10.62
N ILE A 622 7.55 2.39 -10.29
CA ILE A 622 6.36 3.23 -10.52
C ILE A 622 6.05 3.61 -11.99
N ALA A 623 7.01 4.11 -12.77
CA ALA A 623 6.82 4.38 -14.19
C ALA A 623 6.35 3.14 -14.97
N GLY A 624 6.87 1.97 -14.59
CA GLY A 624 6.50 0.67 -15.13
C GLY A 624 5.25 0.06 -14.53
N GLU A 625 4.62 0.69 -13.54
CA GLU A 625 3.46 0.15 -12.87
C GLU A 625 2.26 0.08 -13.82
N PHE A 626 1.73 -1.12 -13.99
CA PHE A 626 0.55 -1.39 -14.83
C PHE A 626 -0.66 -1.86 -14.02
N GLY A 627 -0.58 -1.84 -12.69
CA GLY A 627 -1.61 -2.44 -11.83
C GLY A 627 -1.96 -3.87 -12.28
N GLY A 628 -3.24 -4.13 -12.53
CA GLY A 628 -3.75 -5.41 -13.04
C GLY A 628 -4.12 -5.35 -14.52
N MET A 629 -3.34 -4.68 -15.39
CA MET A 629 -3.61 -4.71 -16.84
C MET A 629 -3.65 -6.14 -17.41
N ASN A 630 -2.78 -7.04 -16.94
CA ASN A 630 -2.83 -8.45 -17.30
C ASN A 630 -4.17 -9.11 -16.87
N GLU A 631 -4.67 -8.80 -15.67
CA GLU A 631 -5.99 -9.21 -15.21
C GLU A 631 -7.11 -8.67 -16.12
N ALA A 632 -7.05 -7.37 -16.42
CA ALA A 632 -8.05 -6.68 -17.22
C ALA A 632 -8.12 -7.23 -18.67
N MET A 633 -6.98 -7.51 -19.28
CA MET A 633 -6.92 -8.08 -20.63
C MET A 633 -7.41 -9.54 -20.66
N ALA A 634 -7.11 -10.35 -19.63
CA ALA A 634 -7.69 -11.69 -19.49
C ALA A 634 -9.21 -11.64 -19.28
N ARG A 635 -9.71 -10.67 -18.49
CA ARG A 635 -11.15 -10.43 -18.35
C ARG A 635 -11.80 -10.00 -19.66
N LEU A 636 -11.18 -9.10 -20.42
CA LEU A 636 -11.70 -8.67 -21.72
C LEU A 636 -11.76 -9.83 -22.74
N TYR A 637 -10.78 -10.76 -22.71
CA TYR A 637 -10.85 -12.00 -23.48
C TYR A 637 -12.11 -12.80 -23.16
N ARG A 638 -12.48 -12.95 -21.87
CA ARG A 638 -13.71 -13.67 -21.49
C ARG A 638 -14.99 -12.98 -21.93
N LEU A 639 -15.00 -11.64 -21.96
CA LEU A 639 -16.18 -10.86 -22.38
C LEU A 639 -16.38 -10.88 -23.91
N THR A 640 -15.29 -10.89 -24.69
CA THR A 640 -15.34 -10.73 -26.16
C THR A 640 -15.11 -12.03 -26.94
N GLY A 641 -14.38 -12.99 -26.35
CA GLY A 641 -13.91 -14.20 -27.01
C GLY A 641 -12.69 -14.01 -27.93
N GLU A 642 -12.10 -12.80 -28.00
CA GLU A 642 -10.98 -12.51 -28.92
C GLU A 642 -9.61 -12.85 -28.33
N SER A 643 -8.91 -13.82 -28.91
CA SER A 643 -7.64 -14.36 -28.37
C SER A 643 -6.53 -13.32 -28.20
N LYS A 644 -6.53 -12.27 -29.04
CA LYS A 644 -5.56 -11.17 -28.99
C LYS A 644 -5.48 -10.51 -27.60
N TYR A 645 -6.57 -10.51 -26.84
CA TYR A 645 -6.58 -9.95 -25.48
C TYR A 645 -5.86 -10.84 -24.48
N LEU A 646 -6.04 -12.17 -24.55
CA LEU A 646 -5.25 -13.10 -23.73
C LEU A 646 -3.77 -13.09 -24.13
N GLU A 647 -3.46 -12.94 -25.42
CA GLU A 647 -2.09 -12.73 -25.88
C GLU A 647 -1.48 -11.46 -25.29
N THR A 648 -2.23 -10.35 -25.32
CA THR A 648 -1.80 -9.07 -24.72
C THR A 648 -1.64 -9.18 -23.21
N ALA A 649 -2.50 -9.92 -22.51
CA ALA A 649 -2.38 -10.15 -21.08
C ALA A 649 -1.00 -10.72 -20.71
N ARG A 650 -0.44 -11.60 -21.55
CA ARG A 650 0.90 -12.19 -21.37
C ARG A 650 2.04 -11.22 -21.70
N ILE A 651 1.80 -10.19 -22.52
CA ILE A 651 2.81 -9.15 -22.80
C ILE A 651 3.14 -8.35 -21.53
N PHE A 652 2.20 -8.27 -20.59
CA PHE A 652 2.37 -7.66 -19.26
C PHE A 652 3.06 -8.58 -18.24
N ASP A 653 3.53 -9.77 -18.61
CA ASP A 653 4.24 -10.64 -17.67
C ASP A 653 5.50 -9.92 -17.17
N ASN A 654 5.58 -9.73 -15.85
CA ASN A 654 6.79 -9.27 -15.20
C ASN A 654 7.78 -10.43 -15.10
N ILE A 655 8.50 -10.66 -16.20
CA ILE A 655 9.36 -11.84 -16.36
C ILE A 655 10.38 -11.98 -15.23
N GLN A 656 10.96 -10.88 -14.74
CA GLN A 656 11.96 -10.92 -13.67
C GLN A 656 11.34 -11.38 -12.34
N MET A 657 10.19 -10.83 -11.95
CA MET A 657 9.50 -11.26 -10.71
C MET A 657 8.88 -12.65 -10.85
N PHE A 658 8.27 -12.96 -11.99
CA PHE A 658 7.51 -14.20 -12.18
C PHE A 658 8.41 -15.40 -12.43
N TYR A 659 9.42 -15.22 -13.27
CA TYR A 659 10.24 -16.31 -13.79
C TYR A 659 11.76 -16.09 -13.62
N GLY A 660 12.19 -14.95 -13.08
CA GLY A 660 13.59 -14.58 -12.87
C GLY A 660 14.35 -14.17 -14.13
N ASP A 661 14.06 -14.80 -15.27
CA ASP A 661 14.69 -14.57 -16.56
C ASP A 661 13.76 -14.92 -17.73
N ALA A 662 14.17 -14.53 -18.95
CA ALA A 662 13.42 -14.79 -20.18
C ALA A 662 13.34 -16.27 -20.59
N ASP A 663 14.20 -17.13 -20.01
CA ASP A 663 14.18 -18.59 -20.23
C ASP A 663 13.25 -19.32 -19.25
N HIS A 664 12.65 -18.58 -18.33
CA HIS A 664 11.77 -19.04 -17.26
C HIS A 664 12.39 -20.10 -16.33
N SER A 665 13.69 -19.94 -16.05
CA SER A 665 14.46 -20.92 -15.27
C SER A 665 14.28 -20.78 -13.75
N HIS A 666 13.70 -19.66 -13.30
CA HIS A 666 13.82 -19.16 -11.94
C HIS A 666 12.49 -18.53 -11.40
N GLY A 667 12.55 -17.66 -10.39
CA GLY A 667 11.48 -16.75 -9.98
C GLY A 667 10.38 -17.37 -9.11
N LEU A 668 9.29 -16.61 -8.94
CA LEU A 668 8.12 -17.05 -8.19
C LEU A 668 7.51 -18.36 -8.71
N ALA A 669 7.57 -18.62 -10.01
CA ALA A 669 7.14 -19.89 -10.61
C ALA A 669 7.87 -21.11 -10.03
N ARG A 670 9.11 -20.92 -9.55
CA ARG A 670 9.97 -21.92 -8.90
C ARG A 670 10.06 -21.77 -7.38
N ASN A 671 9.13 -21.01 -6.78
CA ASN A 671 9.05 -20.73 -5.34
C ASN A 671 10.25 -19.92 -4.80
N VAL A 672 10.88 -19.11 -5.65
CA VAL A 672 11.96 -18.20 -5.24
C VAL A 672 11.38 -16.82 -4.94
N ASP A 673 11.84 -16.22 -3.84
CA ASP A 673 11.40 -14.91 -3.40
C ASP A 673 12.13 -13.79 -4.17
N THR A 674 11.54 -13.37 -5.27
CA THR A 674 12.08 -12.37 -6.21
C THR A 674 11.38 -11.02 -6.09
N PHE A 675 10.58 -10.80 -5.03
CA PHE A 675 9.86 -9.55 -4.79
C PHE A 675 10.33 -8.78 -3.55
N ARG A 676 11.43 -9.20 -2.94
CA ARG A 676 12.15 -8.47 -1.89
C ARG A 676 12.37 -7.01 -2.32
N SER A 677 12.18 -6.08 -1.38
CA SER A 677 12.38 -4.64 -1.60
C SER A 677 11.44 -3.99 -2.63
N LEU A 678 10.60 -4.75 -3.33
CA LEU A 678 9.71 -4.19 -4.34
C LEU A 678 8.52 -3.47 -3.70
N HIS A 679 8.02 -2.44 -4.37
CA HIS A 679 6.79 -1.74 -3.98
C HIS A 679 5.62 -2.72 -3.96
N ALA A 680 4.96 -2.88 -2.81
CA ALA A 680 4.00 -3.96 -2.62
C ALA A 680 2.79 -3.83 -3.55
N ASN A 681 2.12 -2.69 -3.53
CA ASN A 681 0.90 -2.50 -4.32
C ASN A 681 1.11 -2.40 -5.83
N GLN A 682 2.30 -2.03 -6.32
CA GLN A 682 2.66 -2.15 -7.74
C GLN A 682 2.63 -3.62 -8.21
N HIS A 683 3.02 -4.56 -7.35
CA HIS A 683 3.29 -5.95 -7.73
C HIS A 683 2.17 -6.94 -7.38
N ILE A 684 1.42 -6.74 -6.29
CA ILE A 684 0.31 -7.65 -5.91
C ILE A 684 -0.76 -7.78 -7.03
N PRO A 685 -1.21 -6.70 -7.70
CA PRO A 685 -2.16 -6.79 -8.81
C PRO A 685 -1.60 -7.54 -10.04
N GLN A 686 -0.29 -7.56 -10.23
CA GLN A 686 0.31 -8.32 -11.33
C GLN A 686 0.13 -9.83 -11.08
N VAL A 687 0.32 -10.25 -9.83
CA VAL A 687 0.09 -11.63 -9.38
C VAL A 687 -1.38 -12.04 -9.50
N MET A 688 -2.31 -11.10 -9.26
CA MET A 688 -3.74 -11.31 -9.57
C MET A 688 -3.95 -11.67 -11.03
N GLY A 689 -3.34 -10.91 -11.94
CA GLY A 689 -3.48 -11.16 -13.37
C GLY A 689 -2.85 -12.48 -13.80
N ALA A 690 -1.76 -12.93 -13.17
CA ALA A 690 -1.23 -14.28 -13.39
C ALA A 690 -2.32 -15.34 -13.11
N LEU A 691 -3.01 -15.25 -11.96
CA LEU A 691 -4.07 -16.21 -11.64
C LEU A 691 -5.26 -16.15 -12.62
N GLU A 692 -5.64 -14.96 -13.11
CA GLU A 692 -6.69 -14.84 -14.13
C GLU A 692 -6.23 -15.32 -15.52
N ILE A 693 -4.94 -15.21 -15.87
CA ILE A 693 -4.40 -15.87 -17.07
C ILE A 693 -4.43 -17.39 -16.90
N TYR A 694 -4.12 -17.93 -15.71
CA TYR A 694 -4.23 -19.36 -15.44
C TYR A 694 -5.66 -19.87 -15.66
N ARG A 695 -6.66 -19.13 -15.19
CA ARG A 695 -8.09 -19.45 -15.36
C ARG A 695 -8.46 -19.74 -16.82
N ASP A 696 -7.86 -19.01 -17.76
CA ASP A 696 -8.22 -19.08 -19.18
C ASP A 696 -7.23 -19.90 -20.03
N SER A 697 -6.01 -20.12 -19.54
CA SER A 697 -4.94 -20.78 -20.31
C SER A 697 -4.54 -22.16 -19.79
N ASP A 698 -4.88 -22.49 -18.54
CA ASP A 698 -4.43 -23.70 -17.84
C ASP A 698 -2.90 -23.86 -17.74
N ALA A 699 -2.12 -22.80 -18.02
CA ALA A 699 -0.66 -22.83 -17.95
C ALA A 699 -0.20 -22.84 -16.48
N PRO A 700 0.44 -23.92 -16.00
CA PRO A 700 0.56 -24.21 -14.56
C PRO A 700 1.47 -23.24 -13.80
N GLU A 701 2.40 -22.57 -14.48
CA GLU A 701 3.33 -21.63 -13.87
C GLU A 701 2.61 -20.42 -13.29
N TYR A 702 1.57 -19.92 -13.96
CA TYR A 702 0.78 -18.79 -13.47
C TYR A 702 0.05 -19.07 -12.15
N TYR A 703 -0.51 -20.27 -11.96
CA TYR A 703 -1.06 -20.64 -10.65
C TYR A 703 0.03 -20.68 -9.59
N ARG A 704 1.19 -21.28 -9.92
CA ARG A 704 2.31 -21.40 -8.97
C ARG A 704 2.84 -20.04 -8.55
N ILE A 705 2.90 -19.06 -9.47
CA ILE A 705 3.27 -17.68 -9.15
C ILE A 705 2.33 -17.13 -8.08
N ALA A 706 1.02 -17.19 -8.31
CA ALA A 706 0.01 -16.70 -7.37
C ALA A 706 0.05 -17.41 -6.01
N ASP A 707 0.12 -18.73 -6.03
CA ASP A 707 0.13 -19.57 -4.85
C ASP A 707 1.41 -19.41 -4.01
N ASN A 708 2.59 -19.40 -4.66
CA ASN A 708 3.87 -19.17 -3.97
C ASN A 708 3.95 -17.75 -3.41
N PHE A 709 3.51 -16.74 -4.17
CA PHE A 709 3.49 -15.36 -3.70
C PHE A 709 2.62 -15.22 -2.45
N TRP A 710 1.38 -15.71 -2.47
CA TRP A 710 0.49 -15.62 -1.32
C TRP A 710 1.10 -16.24 -0.07
N HIS A 711 1.63 -17.47 -0.18
CA HIS A 711 2.26 -18.16 0.95
C HIS A 711 3.49 -17.45 1.50
N LYS A 712 4.30 -16.81 0.65
CA LYS A 712 5.47 -16.02 1.10
C LYS A 712 5.01 -14.75 1.79
N VAL A 713 4.08 -14.02 1.18
CA VAL A 713 3.58 -12.75 1.73
C VAL A 713 2.92 -12.95 3.10
N THR A 714 1.98 -13.88 3.24
CA THR A 714 1.29 -14.13 4.52
C THR A 714 2.19 -14.73 5.58
N GLY A 715 3.24 -15.45 5.16
CA GLY A 715 4.16 -16.13 6.08
C GLY A 715 5.36 -15.31 6.54
N ASP A 716 5.84 -14.38 5.71
CA ASP A 716 7.16 -13.75 5.87
C ASP A 716 7.14 -12.20 5.78
N TYR A 717 6.00 -11.60 5.42
CA TYR A 717 5.86 -10.15 5.19
C TYR A 717 4.64 -9.50 5.86
N MET A 718 3.80 -10.29 6.53
CA MET A 718 2.50 -9.86 7.03
C MET A 718 2.56 -9.40 8.50
N TYR A 719 2.01 -8.22 8.77
CA TYR A 719 1.71 -7.73 10.12
C TYR A 719 0.43 -8.37 10.68
N SER A 720 0.24 -8.33 12.00
CA SER A 720 -0.84 -9.03 12.70
C SER A 720 -2.25 -8.63 12.24
N ILE A 721 -2.43 -7.41 11.73
CA ILE A 721 -3.70 -6.93 11.15
C ILE A 721 -4.03 -7.55 9.76
N GLY A 722 -3.11 -8.31 9.16
CA GLY A 722 -3.23 -8.89 7.81
C GLY A 722 -2.63 -8.03 6.69
N GLY A 723 -2.08 -6.85 7.03
CA GLY A 723 -1.42 -5.93 6.11
C GLY A 723 0.05 -6.24 5.86
N VAL A 724 0.61 -5.60 4.83
CA VAL A 724 1.99 -5.76 4.36
C VAL A 724 2.56 -4.39 3.96
N ALA A 725 3.86 -4.35 3.68
CA ALA A 725 4.65 -3.13 3.45
C ALA A 725 4.90 -2.29 4.73
N GLY A 726 6.06 -1.67 4.78
CA GLY A 726 6.54 -0.91 5.94
C GLY A 726 8.05 -0.98 6.12
N ALA A 727 8.79 -1.10 5.01
CA ALA A 727 10.22 -1.39 5.04
C ALA A 727 11.06 -0.19 5.50
N ARG A 728 12.02 -0.46 6.38
CA ARG A 728 13.18 0.39 6.67
C ARG A 728 14.34 0.11 5.72
N HIS A 729 14.41 -1.11 5.17
CA HIS A 729 15.35 -1.49 4.14
C HIS A 729 14.62 -2.16 2.97
N PRO A 730 14.48 -1.49 1.80
CA PRO A 730 14.79 -0.07 1.57
C PRO A 730 13.92 0.82 2.47
N ASN A 731 14.36 2.06 2.74
CA ASN A 731 13.61 2.99 3.57
C ASN A 731 12.40 3.53 2.80
N ASN A 732 11.36 2.71 2.66
CA ASN A 732 10.10 3.05 1.99
C ASN A 732 8.95 2.24 2.62
N GLY A 733 7.99 2.95 3.22
CA GLY A 733 6.81 2.36 3.86
C GLY A 733 5.88 1.59 2.91
N GLU A 734 6.06 1.71 1.60
CA GLU A 734 5.27 1.05 0.54
C GLU A 734 5.95 -0.22 0.00
N CYS A 735 7.19 -0.50 0.40
CA CYS A 735 7.94 -1.67 -0.05
C CYS A 735 7.84 -2.86 0.92
N PHE A 736 8.01 -4.06 0.36
CA PHE A 736 8.37 -5.24 1.12
C PHE A 736 9.79 -5.08 1.70
N VAL A 737 10.05 -5.73 2.84
CA VAL A 737 11.39 -5.73 3.45
C VAL A 737 12.39 -6.49 2.56
N ALA A 738 13.66 -6.07 2.61
CA ALA A 738 14.74 -6.70 1.83
C ALA A 738 14.99 -8.15 2.27
N GLN A 739 14.96 -8.39 3.58
CA GLN A 739 15.08 -9.73 4.14
C GLN A 739 13.71 -10.26 4.55
N PRO A 740 13.25 -11.42 4.00
CA PRO A 740 11.99 -12.01 4.41
C PRO A 740 12.05 -12.48 5.87
N ALA A 741 10.89 -12.53 6.52
CA ALA A 741 10.75 -12.99 7.89
C ALA A 741 11.46 -12.13 8.96
N THR A 742 11.78 -10.87 8.65
CA THR A 742 12.46 -9.94 9.57
C THR A 742 11.67 -8.62 9.76
N LEU A 743 10.38 -8.70 10.12
CA LEU A 743 9.56 -7.48 10.25
C LEU A 743 9.96 -6.62 11.45
N TYR A 744 10.45 -7.19 12.53
CA TYR A 744 10.97 -6.42 13.66
C TYR A 744 12.22 -5.65 13.24
N GLU A 745 13.19 -6.34 12.64
CA GLU A 745 14.48 -5.77 12.24
C GLU A 745 14.33 -4.79 11.07
N ASN A 746 13.62 -5.17 10.02
CA ASN A 746 13.60 -4.46 8.74
C ASN A 746 12.25 -3.77 8.42
N GLY A 747 11.20 -4.02 9.20
CA GLY A 747 9.87 -3.41 9.02
C GLY A 747 9.63 -2.21 9.94
N PHE A 748 8.36 -1.84 10.18
CA PHE A 748 7.93 -0.78 11.11
C PHE A 748 8.52 0.62 10.81
N SER A 749 8.75 0.94 9.53
CA SER A 749 9.25 2.25 9.09
C SER A 749 8.40 3.42 9.59
N ALA A 750 8.98 4.45 10.21
CA ALA A 750 8.19 5.58 10.71
C ALA A 750 7.47 6.37 9.58
N GLY A 751 7.96 6.27 8.34
CA GLY A 751 7.35 6.87 7.15
C GLY A 751 6.03 6.23 6.71
N GLY A 752 5.66 5.08 7.30
CA GLY A 752 4.40 4.40 7.02
C GLY A 752 4.52 2.89 7.14
N GLN A 753 3.40 2.24 7.45
CA GLN A 753 3.24 0.78 7.30
C GLN A 753 1.86 0.49 6.74
N ASN A 754 1.68 -0.73 6.20
CA ASN A 754 0.36 -1.26 5.86
C ASN A 754 -0.43 -0.33 4.95
N GLU A 755 0.05 -0.09 3.73
CA GLU A 755 -0.74 0.58 2.71
C GLU A 755 -2.07 -0.19 2.51
N THR A 756 -3.19 0.52 2.58
CA THR A 756 -4.52 -0.09 2.55
C THR A 756 -4.78 -0.83 1.23
N CYS A 757 -4.29 -0.30 0.10
CA CYS A 757 -4.40 -0.94 -1.22
C CYS A 757 -3.76 -2.34 -1.26
N ALA A 758 -2.63 -2.53 -0.59
CA ALA A 758 -1.93 -3.81 -0.59
C ALA A 758 -2.81 -4.90 0.04
N THR A 759 -3.52 -4.57 1.12
CA THR A 759 -4.47 -5.51 1.74
C THR A 759 -5.71 -5.72 0.89
N TYR A 760 -6.25 -4.67 0.28
CA TYR A 760 -7.34 -4.80 -0.69
C TYR A 760 -7.01 -5.83 -1.79
N ASN A 761 -5.83 -5.71 -2.41
CA ASN A 761 -5.40 -6.61 -3.47
C ASN A 761 -5.05 -8.01 -2.95
N MET A 762 -4.49 -8.14 -1.73
CA MET A 762 -4.28 -9.45 -1.11
C MET A 762 -5.59 -10.16 -0.80
N LEU A 763 -6.63 -9.46 -0.35
CA LEU A 763 -7.97 -10.05 -0.17
C LEU A 763 -8.55 -10.52 -1.52
N LYS A 764 -8.36 -9.73 -2.58
CA LYS A 764 -8.73 -10.11 -3.96
C LYS A 764 -7.99 -11.38 -4.42
N LEU A 765 -6.70 -11.52 -4.10
CA LEU A 765 -5.88 -12.70 -4.41
C LEU A 765 -6.34 -13.92 -3.66
N THR A 766 -6.52 -13.76 -2.36
CA THR A 766 -6.92 -14.81 -1.44
C THR A 766 -8.24 -15.45 -1.87
N ARG A 767 -9.28 -14.64 -2.14
CA ARG A 767 -10.56 -15.19 -2.61
C ARG A 767 -10.46 -15.84 -3.97
N SER A 768 -9.56 -15.37 -4.83
CA SER A 768 -9.41 -15.91 -6.17
C SER A 768 -8.70 -17.26 -6.15
N LEU A 769 -7.66 -17.40 -5.31
CA LEU A 769 -7.03 -18.69 -5.01
C LEU A 769 -8.03 -19.67 -4.40
N PHE A 770 -8.90 -19.19 -3.50
CA PHE A 770 -9.94 -20.01 -2.88
C PHE A 770 -10.92 -20.62 -3.91
N PHE A 771 -11.15 -19.95 -5.04
CA PHE A 771 -11.97 -20.52 -6.11
C PHE A 771 -11.36 -21.77 -6.75
N PHE A 772 -10.04 -21.99 -6.65
CA PHE A 772 -9.35 -23.18 -7.15
C PHE A 772 -9.08 -24.19 -6.03
N ASN A 773 -8.61 -23.70 -4.88
CA ASN A 773 -8.32 -24.50 -3.70
C ASN A 773 -9.11 -23.96 -2.50
N PRO A 774 -10.29 -24.50 -2.18
CA PRO A 774 -11.14 -23.97 -1.10
C PRO A 774 -10.64 -24.39 0.28
N ASP A 775 -9.46 -23.89 0.64
CA ASP A 775 -8.79 -24.12 1.92
C ASP A 775 -9.19 -23.06 2.95
N ALA A 776 -9.36 -23.46 4.21
CA ALA A 776 -9.78 -22.58 5.29
C ALA A 776 -8.73 -21.51 5.62
N GLU A 777 -7.43 -21.82 5.44
CA GLU A 777 -6.33 -20.87 5.69
C GLU A 777 -6.49 -19.57 4.90
N LEU A 778 -7.01 -19.68 3.66
CA LEU A 778 -7.26 -18.53 2.80
C LEU A 778 -8.37 -17.66 3.40
N MET A 779 -9.45 -18.26 3.88
CA MET A 779 -10.55 -17.50 4.46
C MET A 779 -10.27 -17.02 5.89
N ASP A 780 -9.34 -17.65 6.61
CA ASP A 780 -8.79 -17.15 7.87
C ASP A 780 -7.97 -15.87 7.64
N TYR A 781 -7.10 -15.83 6.62
CA TYR A 781 -6.44 -14.59 6.20
C TYR A 781 -7.46 -13.54 5.74
N TYR A 782 -8.47 -13.95 4.95
CA TYR A 782 -9.49 -13.02 4.46
C TYR A 782 -10.23 -12.34 5.63
N GLU A 783 -10.66 -13.12 6.63
CA GLU A 783 -11.27 -12.60 7.86
C GLU A 783 -10.30 -11.66 8.60
N ARG A 784 -9.03 -12.04 8.73
CA ARG A 784 -8.01 -11.24 9.41
C ARG A 784 -7.86 -9.86 8.78
N GLY A 785 -7.57 -9.79 7.49
CA GLY A 785 -7.37 -8.54 6.76
C GLY A 785 -8.65 -7.69 6.68
N LEU A 786 -9.83 -8.33 6.57
CA LEU A 786 -11.11 -7.64 6.51
C LEU A 786 -11.41 -6.94 7.85
N TYR A 787 -11.42 -7.66 8.97
CA TYR A 787 -11.80 -7.10 10.26
C TYR A 787 -10.75 -6.15 10.81
N ASN A 788 -9.47 -6.47 10.67
CA ASN A 788 -8.41 -5.79 11.41
C ASN A 788 -7.69 -4.71 10.61
N HIS A 789 -7.82 -4.72 9.28
CA HIS A 789 -7.25 -3.68 8.43
C HIS A 789 -8.33 -2.90 7.66
N ILE A 790 -9.13 -3.57 6.80
CA ILE A 790 -10.11 -2.88 5.94
C ILE A 790 -11.21 -2.17 6.75
N LEU A 791 -11.75 -2.79 7.80
CA LEU A 791 -12.72 -2.09 8.65
C LEU A 791 -12.07 -0.98 9.48
N ALA A 792 -10.79 -1.15 9.84
CA ALA A 792 -10.03 -0.19 10.64
C ALA A 792 -9.54 1.03 9.86
N SER A 793 -9.48 0.94 8.53
CA SER A 793 -9.03 2.01 7.64
C SER A 793 -10.09 3.09 7.39
N VAL A 794 -11.32 2.94 7.89
CA VAL A 794 -12.42 3.89 7.68
C VAL A 794 -12.62 4.78 8.90
N ALA A 795 -12.77 6.10 8.68
CA ALA A 795 -13.00 7.10 9.70
C ALA A 795 -14.30 6.85 10.48
N GLU A 796 -14.39 7.43 11.69
CA GLU A 796 -15.53 7.20 12.58
C GLU A 796 -16.86 7.67 11.99
N ASN A 797 -16.89 8.88 11.41
CA ASN A 797 -18.13 9.58 11.08
C ASN A 797 -18.24 10.01 9.61
N SER A 798 -17.24 9.73 8.77
CA SER A 798 -17.18 10.15 7.35
C SER A 798 -16.63 9.01 6.47
N PRO A 799 -16.74 9.10 5.13
CA PRO A 799 -16.12 8.13 4.24
C PRO A 799 -14.60 8.32 4.10
N ALA A 800 -13.98 9.19 4.90
CA ALA A 800 -12.53 9.34 4.90
C ALA A 800 -11.84 8.01 5.27
N ASN A 801 -10.66 7.79 4.72
CA ASN A 801 -9.92 6.54 4.92
C ASN A 801 -8.42 6.76 5.09
N THR A 802 -7.74 5.75 5.63
CA THR A 802 -6.28 5.73 5.78
C THR A 802 -5.59 5.44 4.46
N TYR A 803 -4.38 5.99 4.29
CA TYR A 803 -3.39 5.49 3.33
C TYR A 803 -2.58 4.38 3.99
N HIS A 804 -1.74 4.76 4.96
CA HIS A 804 -1.02 3.87 5.87
C HIS A 804 -1.78 3.64 7.17
N VAL A 805 -1.78 2.40 7.66
CA VAL A 805 -2.25 2.06 9.01
C VAL A 805 -1.04 1.83 9.91
N LEU A 806 -0.77 2.84 10.73
CA LEU A 806 0.42 2.89 11.59
C LEU A 806 0.29 1.91 12.77
N LEU A 807 1.33 1.09 13.01
CA LEU A 807 1.35 0.06 14.05
C LEU A 807 2.44 0.26 15.12
N ARG A 808 3.21 1.34 15.04
CA ARG A 808 4.20 1.71 16.07
C ARG A 808 3.51 2.08 17.40
N PRO A 809 4.19 1.98 18.55
CA PRO A 809 3.61 2.31 19.85
C PRO A 809 2.97 3.69 19.89
N GLY A 810 1.80 3.82 20.53
CA GLY A 810 1.15 5.11 20.71
C GLY A 810 0.77 5.85 19.41
N SER A 811 0.74 5.17 18.26
CA SER A 811 0.39 5.79 16.97
C SER A 811 -1.08 6.22 16.90
N ILE A 812 -1.41 7.12 15.97
CA ILE A 812 -2.78 7.48 15.61
C ILE A 812 -3.02 7.24 14.12
N LYS A 813 -4.23 6.79 13.76
CA LYS A 813 -4.63 6.62 12.35
C LYS A 813 -4.95 7.98 11.74
N ARG A 814 -4.48 8.21 10.51
CA ARG A 814 -4.79 9.42 9.72
C ARG A 814 -5.84 9.10 8.68
N PHE A 815 -6.90 9.88 8.61
CA PHE A 815 -7.98 9.71 7.65
C PHE A 815 -8.06 10.94 6.74
N SER A 816 -8.17 10.73 5.44
CA SER A 816 -8.30 11.80 4.45
C SER A 816 -9.45 11.53 3.48
N ASN A 817 -9.82 12.55 2.71
CA ASN A 817 -10.81 12.50 1.63
C ASN A 817 -12.25 12.22 2.11
N ASP A 818 -12.69 12.92 3.17
CA ASP A 818 -14.09 12.91 3.64
C ASP A 818 -15.08 13.45 2.60
N ASP A 819 -14.66 14.45 1.82
CA ASP A 819 -15.47 15.09 0.78
C ASP A 819 -15.37 14.44 -0.62
N MET A 820 -14.60 13.34 -0.77
CA MET A 820 -14.36 12.67 -2.06
C MET A 820 -13.87 13.64 -3.16
N SER A 821 -12.99 14.58 -2.81
CA SER A 821 -12.58 15.72 -3.63
C SER A 821 -11.17 15.59 -4.22
N GLY A 822 -10.38 14.64 -3.76
CA GLY A 822 -9.05 14.32 -4.27
C GLY A 822 -8.63 12.93 -3.81
N PHE A 823 -7.95 12.17 -4.67
CA PHE A 823 -7.75 10.75 -4.43
C PHE A 823 -6.27 10.38 -4.48
N THR A 824 -5.84 9.64 -3.45
CA THR A 824 -4.70 8.74 -3.56
C THR A 824 -5.16 7.38 -4.11
N CYS A 825 -4.23 6.46 -4.37
CA CYS A 825 -4.56 5.06 -4.68
C CYS A 825 -5.45 4.41 -3.59
N CYS A 826 -5.14 4.65 -2.30
CA CYS A 826 -5.87 4.10 -1.15
C CYS A 826 -7.29 4.65 -1.05
N ASN A 827 -7.50 5.93 -1.39
CA ASN A 827 -8.86 6.46 -1.45
C ASN A 827 -9.69 5.76 -2.54
N GLY A 828 -9.09 5.47 -3.70
CA GLY A 828 -9.73 4.70 -4.77
C GLY A 828 -10.13 3.28 -4.34
N THR A 829 -9.21 2.53 -3.72
CA THR A 829 -9.50 1.17 -3.25
C THR A 829 -10.45 1.12 -2.04
N ALA A 830 -10.49 2.16 -1.21
CA ALA A 830 -11.45 2.28 -0.12
C ALA A 830 -12.90 2.42 -0.61
N LEU A 831 -13.12 3.16 -1.72
CA LEU A 831 -14.43 3.21 -2.39
C LEU A 831 -14.89 1.80 -2.79
N GLU A 832 -14.01 1.06 -3.48
CA GLU A 832 -14.32 -0.29 -3.94
C GLU A 832 -14.50 -1.28 -2.80
N SER A 833 -13.68 -1.21 -1.75
CA SER A 833 -13.76 -2.12 -0.61
C SER A 833 -15.11 -1.97 0.11
N SER A 834 -15.50 -0.74 0.41
CA SER A 834 -16.67 -0.43 1.23
C SER A 834 -18.00 -0.63 0.50
N THR A 835 -18.00 -0.67 -0.84
CA THR A 835 -19.20 -0.91 -1.67
C THR A 835 -19.46 -2.39 -1.94
N LYS A 836 -18.61 -3.31 -1.47
CA LYS A 836 -18.72 -4.76 -1.74
C LYS A 836 -18.43 -5.68 -0.55
N LEU A 837 -18.56 -5.20 0.68
CA LEU A 837 -18.19 -5.94 1.89
C LEU A 837 -18.88 -7.31 2.06
N GLN A 838 -19.99 -7.56 1.36
CA GLN A 838 -20.71 -8.84 1.36
C GLN A 838 -20.16 -9.90 0.40
N ASN A 839 -19.23 -9.53 -0.48
CA ASN A 839 -18.90 -10.30 -1.69
C ASN A 839 -18.19 -11.65 -1.48
N SER A 840 -17.75 -11.92 -0.25
CA SER A 840 -17.02 -13.13 0.13
C SER A 840 -17.66 -13.86 1.31
N ILE A 841 -18.86 -13.47 1.73
CA ILE A 841 -19.60 -14.18 2.79
C ILE A 841 -19.93 -15.61 2.33
N TYR A 842 -20.42 -15.74 1.10
CA TYR A 842 -20.82 -17.01 0.51
C TYR A 842 -20.19 -17.23 -0.86
N PHE A 843 -19.83 -18.48 -1.17
CA PHE A 843 -19.50 -18.95 -2.52
C PHE A 843 -20.26 -20.23 -2.85
N LYS A 844 -20.39 -20.54 -4.14
CA LYS A 844 -21.03 -21.76 -4.62
C LYS A 844 -20.06 -22.59 -5.45
N SER A 845 -20.26 -23.91 -5.49
CA SER A 845 -19.57 -24.74 -6.48
C SER A 845 -20.07 -24.44 -7.89
N ILE A 846 -19.23 -24.65 -8.90
CA ILE A 846 -19.57 -24.43 -10.32
C ILE A 846 -20.78 -25.26 -10.77
N ASP A 847 -20.93 -26.48 -10.24
CA ASP A 847 -22.09 -27.35 -10.50
C ASP A 847 -23.34 -26.99 -9.68
N ASP A 848 -23.28 -25.86 -8.95
CA ASP A 848 -24.26 -25.36 -8.01
C ASP A 848 -24.59 -26.34 -6.87
N GLN A 849 -23.91 -27.48 -6.66
CA GLN A 849 -24.31 -28.49 -5.66
C GLN A 849 -23.86 -28.20 -4.22
N ALA A 850 -22.98 -27.23 -4.01
CA ALA A 850 -22.43 -26.91 -2.70
C ALA A 850 -22.42 -25.39 -2.44
N LEU A 851 -22.73 -25.02 -1.20
CA LEU A 851 -22.61 -23.68 -0.67
C LEU A 851 -21.44 -23.65 0.34
N TYR A 852 -20.61 -22.63 0.25
CA TYR A 852 -19.54 -22.34 1.20
C TYR A 852 -19.93 -21.11 2.01
N VAL A 853 -19.96 -21.24 3.34
CA VAL A 853 -20.19 -20.16 4.30
C VAL A 853 -18.84 -19.80 4.91
N ASN A 854 -18.26 -18.68 4.47
CA ASN A 854 -16.90 -18.29 4.82
C ASN A 854 -16.86 -17.29 5.98
N LEU A 855 -17.72 -16.27 5.95
CA LEU A 855 -17.71 -15.18 6.94
C LEU A 855 -18.99 -15.19 7.76
N PHE A 856 -18.84 -14.95 9.07
CA PHE A 856 -19.97 -14.91 10.00
C PHE A 856 -20.53 -13.50 10.14
N ILE A 857 -21.16 -13.02 9.07
CA ILE A 857 -21.70 -11.66 8.97
C ILE A 857 -23.22 -11.74 8.80
N PRO A 858 -24.01 -11.01 9.60
CA PRO A 858 -25.47 -11.00 9.48
C PRO A 858 -25.88 -10.63 8.05
N SER A 859 -26.56 -11.55 7.37
CA SER A 859 -26.83 -11.40 5.94
C SER A 859 -27.94 -12.32 5.46
N THR A 860 -28.53 -11.99 4.32
CA THR A 860 -29.44 -12.86 3.57
C THR A 860 -28.85 -13.11 2.18
N LEU A 861 -28.69 -14.38 1.83
CA LEU A 861 -28.34 -14.83 0.49
C LEU A 861 -29.59 -15.31 -0.25
N GLU A 862 -29.79 -14.81 -1.46
CA GLU A 862 -30.77 -15.31 -2.42
C GLU A 862 -30.10 -16.21 -3.47
N TRP A 863 -30.21 -17.53 -3.31
CA TRP A 863 -29.67 -18.52 -4.24
C TRP A 863 -30.71 -18.92 -5.29
N THR A 864 -30.94 -18.00 -6.23
CA THR A 864 -31.97 -18.10 -7.27
C THR A 864 -31.92 -19.38 -8.09
N ALA A 865 -30.72 -19.89 -8.41
CA ALA A 865 -30.54 -21.13 -9.17
C ALA A 865 -31.10 -22.39 -8.47
N LYS A 866 -31.30 -22.34 -7.15
CA LYS A 866 -31.88 -23.43 -6.35
C LYS A 866 -33.22 -23.11 -5.72
N ASP A 867 -33.74 -21.88 -5.89
CA ASP A 867 -34.92 -21.40 -5.15
C ASP A 867 -34.74 -21.55 -3.62
N ILE A 868 -33.53 -21.20 -3.15
CA ILE A 868 -33.13 -21.28 -1.74
C ILE A 868 -32.74 -19.88 -1.26
N THR A 869 -33.18 -19.53 -0.06
CA THR A 869 -32.71 -18.36 0.69
C THR A 869 -31.93 -18.85 1.92
N ILE A 870 -30.81 -18.20 2.24
CA ILE A 870 -30.07 -18.46 3.48
C ILE A 870 -30.02 -17.17 4.29
N THR A 871 -30.66 -17.16 5.46
CA THR A 871 -30.56 -16.05 6.41
C THR A 871 -29.59 -16.41 7.52
N GLN A 872 -28.54 -15.60 7.67
CA GLN A 872 -27.57 -15.71 8.75
C GLN A 872 -27.89 -14.67 9.84
N GLU A 873 -28.29 -15.16 11.02
CA GLU A 873 -28.55 -14.37 12.22
C GLU A 873 -27.39 -14.54 13.21
N THR A 874 -26.68 -13.46 13.51
CA THR A 874 -25.57 -13.47 14.46
C THR A 874 -25.30 -12.08 15.04
N ALA A 875 -24.61 -12.03 16.18
CA ALA A 875 -23.99 -10.81 16.71
C ALA A 875 -22.46 -10.85 16.62
N PHE A 876 -21.90 -11.76 15.84
CA PHE A 876 -20.46 -11.87 15.59
C PHE A 876 -19.88 -10.54 15.06
N PRO A 877 -18.71 -10.10 15.55
CA PRO A 877 -17.82 -10.77 16.50
C PRO A 877 -18.10 -10.44 17.99
N LYS A 878 -19.24 -9.84 18.34
CA LYS A 878 -19.67 -9.59 19.74
C LYS A 878 -20.41 -10.77 20.38
N ALA A 879 -20.51 -11.89 19.66
CA ALA A 879 -21.03 -13.16 20.11
C ALA A 879 -20.36 -14.31 19.35
N ASP A 880 -20.19 -15.44 20.01
CA ASP A 880 -19.55 -16.66 19.53
C ASP A 880 -20.53 -17.60 18.80
N ARG A 881 -21.77 -17.16 18.53
CA ARG A 881 -22.84 -17.96 17.92
C ARG A 881 -23.33 -17.38 16.60
N THR A 882 -23.58 -18.25 15.63
CA THR A 882 -24.25 -17.92 14.37
C THR A 882 -25.34 -18.94 14.07
N LYS A 883 -26.47 -18.46 13.52
CA LYS A 883 -27.59 -19.28 13.11
C LYS A 883 -27.87 -19.07 11.62
N LEU A 884 -27.89 -20.15 10.87
CA LEU A 884 -28.30 -20.19 9.47
C LEU A 884 -29.74 -20.71 9.41
N ILE A 885 -30.60 -20.02 8.68
CA ILE A 885 -32.00 -20.39 8.45
C ILE A 885 -32.16 -20.63 6.95
N ILE A 886 -32.65 -21.81 6.59
CA ILE A 886 -32.91 -22.19 5.20
C ILE A 886 -34.34 -21.81 4.85
N GLY A 887 -34.52 -21.06 3.77
CA GLY A 887 -35.78 -20.87 3.08
C GLY A 887 -35.81 -21.68 1.78
N GLY A 888 -36.93 -22.33 1.49
CA GLY A 888 -37.08 -23.22 0.33
C GLY A 888 -36.66 -24.67 0.62
N ASN A 889 -36.75 -25.54 -0.41
CA ASN A 889 -36.49 -26.97 -0.26
C ASN A 889 -35.48 -27.44 -1.31
N GLY A 890 -34.43 -28.16 -0.89
CA GLY A 890 -33.42 -28.60 -1.85
C GLY A 890 -32.31 -29.45 -1.25
N ARG A 891 -31.66 -30.25 -2.09
CA ARG A 891 -30.46 -31.01 -1.72
C ARG A 891 -29.20 -30.27 -2.15
N PHE A 892 -28.33 -29.99 -1.20
CA PHE A 892 -27.01 -29.40 -1.44
C PHE A 892 -26.10 -29.64 -0.23
N ASP A 893 -24.79 -29.53 -0.46
CA ASP A 893 -23.80 -29.55 0.60
C ASP A 893 -23.61 -28.16 1.18
N LEU A 894 -23.64 -28.05 2.51
CA LEU A 894 -23.29 -26.83 3.23
C LEU A 894 -21.90 -27.00 3.85
N ASN A 895 -20.91 -26.28 3.33
CA ASN A 895 -19.54 -26.26 3.85
C ASN A 895 -19.37 -25.00 4.70
N ILE A 896 -19.27 -25.17 6.01
CA ILE A 896 -19.16 -24.07 6.97
C ILE A 896 -17.73 -24.02 7.47
N ARG A 897 -17.07 -22.85 7.35
CA ARG A 897 -15.69 -22.68 7.83
C ARG A 897 -15.63 -22.93 9.34
N ILE A 898 -14.62 -23.66 9.79
CA ILE A 898 -14.20 -23.74 11.18
C ILE A 898 -12.87 -22.99 11.27
N PRO A 899 -12.86 -21.75 11.79
CA PRO A 899 -11.65 -20.91 11.78
C PRO A 899 -10.53 -21.47 12.65
N LYS A 900 -9.26 -21.18 12.32
CA LYS A 900 -8.10 -21.55 13.14
C LYS A 900 -8.19 -21.09 14.59
N TRP A 901 -8.73 -19.90 14.84
CA TRP A 901 -8.91 -19.37 16.21
C TRP A 901 -10.00 -20.10 17.00
N ALA A 902 -10.86 -20.90 16.38
CA ALA A 902 -11.90 -21.66 17.07
C ALA A 902 -11.36 -23.05 17.46
N SER A 903 -10.42 -23.11 18.42
CA SER A 903 -9.66 -24.33 18.72
C SER A 903 -10.41 -25.36 19.58
N GLU A 904 -11.36 -24.92 20.41
CA GLU A 904 -12.03 -25.77 21.40
C GLU A 904 -13.52 -25.45 21.56
N GLY A 905 -14.30 -26.41 22.06
CA GLY A 905 -15.69 -26.20 22.47
C GLY A 905 -16.69 -25.95 21.34
N ILE A 906 -16.32 -26.26 20.09
CA ILE A 906 -17.21 -26.10 18.94
C ILE A 906 -18.45 -26.99 19.09
N SER A 907 -19.63 -26.43 18.86
CA SER A 907 -20.89 -27.17 18.92
C SER A 907 -21.81 -26.77 17.77
N VAL A 908 -22.51 -27.76 17.22
CA VAL A 908 -23.42 -27.58 16.09
C VAL A 908 -24.78 -28.19 16.41
N TRP A 909 -25.86 -27.48 16.13
CA TRP A 909 -27.23 -27.96 16.25
C TRP A 909 -27.94 -27.85 14.91
N ILE A 910 -28.77 -28.83 14.59
CA ILE A 910 -29.71 -28.78 13.45
C ILE A 910 -31.11 -28.94 14.02
N ASN A 911 -31.99 -27.98 13.77
CA ASN A 911 -33.37 -27.94 14.28
C ASN A 911 -33.46 -28.13 15.81
N GLY A 912 -32.51 -27.53 16.54
CA GLY A 912 -32.39 -27.62 18.00
C GLY A 912 -31.74 -28.90 18.52
N GLU A 913 -31.45 -29.87 17.67
CA GLU A 913 -30.79 -31.12 18.05
C GLU A 913 -29.27 -31.04 17.85
N GLN A 914 -28.50 -31.26 18.92
CA GLN A 914 -27.04 -31.24 18.86
C GLN A 914 -26.51 -32.37 17.98
N GLN A 915 -25.65 -32.02 17.03
CA GLN A 915 -25.04 -32.96 16.10
C GLN A 915 -23.68 -33.41 16.61
N GLN A 916 -23.36 -34.69 16.40
CA GLN A 916 -22.01 -35.20 16.57
C GLN A 916 -21.27 -34.97 15.25
N VAL A 917 -20.41 -33.96 15.22
CA VAL A 917 -19.65 -33.54 14.03
C VAL A 917 -18.16 -33.50 14.34
N ASP A 918 -17.35 -33.82 13.35
CA ASP A 918 -15.90 -33.64 13.41
C ASP A 918 -15.56 -32.23 12.92
N ALA A 919 -15.66 -31.26 13.83
CA ALA A 919 -15.34 -29.87 13.54
C ALA A 919 -13.87 -29.60 13.89
N VAL A 920 -13.00 -29.68 12.89
CA VAL A 920 -11.56 -29.47 13.05
C VAL A 920 -11.23 -27.99 12.77
N PRO A 921 -10.43 -27.30 13.62
CA PRO A 921 -9.95 -25.95 13.33
C PRO A 921 -9.22 -25.88 11.98
N GLU A 922 -9.26 -24.72 11.33
CA GLU A 922 -8.65 -24.51 10.01
C GLU A 922 -9.20 -25.52 8.95
N SER A 923 -10.52 -25.73 8.95
CA SER A 923 -11.16 -26.64 7.98
C SER A 923 -12.57 -26.20 7.59
N TYR A 924 -13.25 -26.99 6.74
CA TYR A 924 -14.68 -26.84 6.44
C TYR A 924 -15.47 -28.02 6.97
N LEU A 925 -16.44 -27.75 7.85
CA LEU A 925 -17.45 -28.72 8.25
C LEU A 925 -18.47 -28.87 7.13
N ARG A 926 -18.53 -30.06 6.52
CA ARG A 926 -19.48 -30.39 5.46
C ARG A 926 -20.75 -31.04 6.03
N LEU A 927 -21.89 -30.43 5.76
CA LEU A 927 -23.23 -30.96 6.07
C LEU A 927 -23.98 -31.28 4.77
N SER A 928 -24.14 -32.57 4.47
CA SER A 928 -24.80 -33.06 3.25
C SER A 928 -26.23 -33.54 3.53
N ARG A 929 -27.24 -32.71 3.23
CA ARG A 929 -28.65 -33.00 3.53
C ARG A 929 -29.59 -32.59 2.40
N SER A 930 -30.83 -33.08 2.49
CA SER A 930 -31.97 -32.46 1.80
C SER A 930 -32.59 -31.52 2.83
N TRP A 931 -32.44 -30.23 2.60
CA TRP A 931 -32.91 -29.17 3.48
C TRP A 931 -34.37 -28.86 3.17
N GLU A 932 -35.15 -28.65 4.23
CA GLU A 932 -36.55 -28.24 4.16
C GLU A 932 -36.69 -26.77 4.58
N ASP A 933 -37.78 -26.16 4.11
CA ASP A 933 -38.11 -24.78 4.46
C ASP A 933 -38.23 -24.61 5.98
N GLY A 934 -37.49 -23.66 6.53
CA GLY A 934 -37.43 -23.39 7.97
C GLY A 934 -36.38 -24.21 8.73
N ASP A 935 -35.61 -25.09 8.07
CA ASP A 935 -34.48 -25.76 8.72
C ASP A 935 -33.49 -24.73 9.28
N THR A 936 -32.97 -25.00 10.48
CA THR A 936 -32.01 -24.13 11.17
C THR A 936 -30.74 -24.87 11.52
N ILE A 937 -29.59 -24.24 11.26
CA ILE A 937 -28.26 -24.71 11.65
C ILE A 937 -27.66 -23.68 12.60
N GLU A 938 -27.42 -24.05 13.85
CA GLU A 938 -26.75 -23.18 14.83
C GLU A 938 -25.33 -23.68 15.07
N LEU A 939 -24.37 -22.76 15.04
CA LEU A 939 -22.97 -23.03 15.35
C LEU A 939 -22.55 -22.15 16.53
N GLN A 940 -21.84 -22.75 17.48
CA GLN A 940 -21.09 -22.05 18.51
C GLN A 940 -19.59 -22.27 18.27
N LEU A 941 -18.85 -21.17 18.18
CA LEU A 941 -17.40 -21.11 17.95
C LEU A 941 -16.77 -20.28 19.08
N PRO A 942 -16.48 -20.88 20.25
CA PRO A 942 -16.04 -20.15 21.43
C PRO A 942 -14.81 -19.28 21.18
N PHE A 943 -14.87 -18.02 21.61
CA PHE A 943 -13.74 -17.11 21.56
C PHE A 943 -12.81 -17.32 22.76
N HIS A 944 -11.52 -17.27 22.50
CA HIS A 944 -10.48 -17.23 23.53
C HIS A 944 -9.47 -16.11 23.19
N PHE A 945 -8.68 -15.73 24.18
CA PHE A 945 -7.56 -14.83 23.97
C PHE A 945 -6.36 -15.58 23.44
N TYR A 946 -5.66 -15.00 22.46
CA TYR A 946 -4.36 -15.50 22.02
C TYR A 946 -3.44 -14.36 21.61
N LEU A 947 -2.13 -14.65 21.58
CA LEU A 947 -1.10 -13.72 21.14
C LEU A 947 -0.67 -14.05 19.71
N GLU A 948 -0.45 -13.02 18.90
CA GLU A 948 0.14 -13.10 17.56
C GLU A 948 1.48 -12.36 17.57
N PRO A 949 2.61 -13.08 17.74
CA PRO A 949 3.93 -12.48 17.83
C PRO A 949 4.46 -11.95 16.49
N VAL A 950 5.34 -10.94 16.54
CA VAL A 950 6.17 -10.58 15.39
C VAL A 950 7.13 -11.74 15.11
N MET A 951 7.24 -12.11 13.83
CA MET A 951 7.91 -13.33 13.35
C MET A 951 9.36 -13.51 13.82
N ASP A 952 10.12 -12.42 14.00
CA ASP A 952 11.53 -12.37 14.41
C ASP A 952 11.74 -11.85 15.84
N GLN A 953 10.69 -11.40 16.53
CA GLN A 953 10.77 -10.89 17.91
C GLN A 953 9.49 -11.23 18.70
N GLN A 954 9.44 -12.43 19.30
CA GLN A 954 8.19 -13.01 19.79
C GLN A 954 7.60 -12.31 21.03
N ASN A 955 8.37 -11.64 21.88
CA ASN A 955 7.82 -10.84 22.99
C ASN A 955 7.03 -9.63 22.48
N ILE A 956 7.29 -9.17 21.26
CA ILE A 956 6.47 -8.14 20.63
C ILE A 956 5.28 -8.82 19.95
N ALA A 957 4.11 -8.77 20.60
CA ALA A 957 2.94 -9.52 20.16
C ALA A 957 1.64 -8.71 20.21
N SER A 958 0.72 -9.03 19.30
CA SER A 958 -0.65 -8.49 19.31
C SER A 958 -1.59 -9.39 20.10
N LEU A 959 -2.55 -8.81 20.81
CA LEU A 959 -3.58 -9.53 21.54
C LEU A 959 -4.85 -9.66 20.70
N PHE A 960 -5.37 -10.89 20.57
CA PHE A 960 -6.62 -11.19 19.88
C PHE A 960 -7.66 -11.77 20.83
N TYR A 961 -8.94 -11.55 20.51
CA TYR A 961 -10.08 -12.28 21.09
C TYR A 961 -10.97 -12.79 19.95
N GLY A 962 -10.93 -14.11 19.70
CA GLY A 962 -11.46 -14.65 18.44
C GLY A 962 -10.77 -14.00 17.22
N PRO A 963 -11.48 -13.55 16.18
CA PRO A 963 -10.86 -12.94 15.00
C PRO A 963 -10.42 -11.48 15.19
N VAL A 964 -10.71 -10.87 16.34
CA VAL A 964 -10.59 -9.42 16.54
C VAL A 964 -9.29 -9.07 17.25
N LEU A 965 -8.46 -8.26 16.60
CA LEU A 965 -7.30 -7.63 17.22
C LEU A 965 -7.76 -6.55 18.20
N LEU A 966 -7.22 -6.61 19.41
CA LEU A 966 -7.47 -5.65 20.47
C LEU A 966 -6.32 -4.63 20.55
N ALA A 967 -6.66 -3.35 20.50
CA ALA A 967 -5.70 -2.27 20.61
C ALA A 967 -5.75 -1.64 22.01
N ALA A 968 -4.60 -1.50 22.66
CA ALA A 968 -4.46 -0.71 23.87
C ALA A 968 -4.79 0.75 23.56
N GLN A 969 -5.65 1.37 24.37
CA GLN A 969 -5.98 2.79 24.23
C GLN A 969 -4.91 3.62 24.95
N GLU A 970 -4.19 4.43 24.19
CA GLU A 970 -3.08 5.23 24.67
C GLU A 970 -3.52 6.68 24.90
N SER A 971 -2.97 7.32 25.93
CA SER A 971 -3.23 8.72 26.22
C SER A 971 -2.19 9.67 25.61
N GLU A 972 -1.03 9.15 25.19
CA GLU A 972 0.09 9.93 24.67
C GLU A 972 0.87 9.11 23.63
N ALA A 973 1.68 9.78 22.81
CA ALA A 973 2.63 9.12 21.92
C ALA A 973 3.67 8.31 22.71
N LYS A 974 4.24 7.28 22.07
CA LYS A 974 5.23 6.40 22.71
C LYS A 974 6.35 6.04 21.74
N ASN A 975 7.57 5.96 22.26
CA ASN A 975 8.73 5.39 21.58
C ASN A 975 9.05 3.96 22.04
N GLU A 976 8.48 3.51 23.16
CA GLU A 976 8.60 2.15 23.68
C GLU A 976 7.28 1.37 23.54
N TRP A 977 7.40 0.07 23.26
CA TRP A 977 6.27 -0.86 23.26
C TRP A 977 5.62 -0.92 24.64
N ARG A 978 4.28 -1.01 24.66
CA ARG A 978 3.53 -1.15 25.91
C ARG A 978 3.86 -2.49 26.56
N LYS A 979 4.46 -2.44 27.75
CA LYS A 979 4.70 -3.63 28.57
C LYS A 979 3.41 -4.16 29.16
N VAL A 980 3.24 -5.48 29.12
CA VAL A 980 2.15 -6.20 29.78
C VAL A 980 2.69 -7.50 30.37
N THR A 981 2.17 -7.90 31.53
CA THR A 981 2.47 -9.19 32.15
C THR A 981 1.22 -10.06 32.15
N LEU A 982 1.31 -11.26 31.59
CA LEU A 982 0.20 -12.20 31.48
C LEU A 982 0.54 -13.52 32.19
N ASP A 983 -0.47 -14.21 32.71
CA ASP A 983 -0.32 -15.55 33.30
C ASP A 983 0.12 -16.55 32.22
N ALA A 984 1.21 -17.27 32.47
CA ALA A 984 1.83 -18.16 31.48
C ALA A 984 0.97 -19.40 31.16
N GLU A 985 0.15 -19.87 32.09
CA GLU A 985 -0.73 -21.04 31.90
C GLU A 985 -2.02 -20.66 31.15
N ASP A 986 -2.59 -19.50 31.47
CA ASP A 986 -3.84 -19.01 30.89
C ASP A 986 -3.89 -17.48 30.93
N ILE A 987 -3.53 -16.85 29.80
CA ILE A 987 -3.46 -15.39 29.68
C ILE A 987 -4.78 -14.69 30.00
N SER A 988 -5.92 -15.38 29.93
CA SER A 988 -7.23 -14.81 30.26
C SER A 988 -7.35 -14.44 31.74
N ARG A 989 -6.56 -15.06 32.63
CA ARG A 989 -6.54 -14.76 34.07
C ARG A 989 -6.02 -13.35 34.36
N SER A 990 -5.21 -12.79 33.47
CA SER A 990 -4.68 -11.42 33.56
C SER A 990 -5.56 -10.38 32.88
N ILE A 991 -6.65 -10.80 32.23
CA ILE A 991 -7.51 -9.93 31.43
C ILE A 991 -8.91 -9.88 32.05
N SER A 992 -9.40 -8.68 32.33
CA SER A 992 -10.77 -8.45 32.80
C SER A 992 -11.57 -7.67 31.76
N GLY A 993 -12.91 -7.71 31.80
CA GLY A 993 -13.72 -6.93 30.86
C GLY A 993 -15.08 -7.52 30.55
N ASP A 994 -15.70 -7.01 29.50
CA ASP A 994 -16.98 -7.47 28.96
C ASP A 994 -16.80 -7.99 27.52
N PRO A 995 -16.72 -9.33 27.33
CA PRO A 995 -16.66 -9.93 26.00
C PRO A 995 -17.81 -9.55 25.07
N ALA A 996 -19.00 -9.25 25.61
CA ALA A 996 -20.16 -8.90 24.79
C ALA A 996 -20.07 -7.49 24.17
N GLN A 997 -19.16 -6.66 24.70
CA GLN A 997 -18.78 -5.35 24.15
C GLN A 997 -17.42 -5.36 23.46
N LEU A 998 -16.64 -6.45 23.59
CA LEU A 998 -15.23 -6.53 23.17
C LEU A 998 -14.35 -5.49 23.88
N GLU A 999 -14.71 -5.11 25.11
CA GLU A 999 -13.94 -4.16 25.90
C GLU A 999 -13.27 -4.85 27.08
N PHE A 1000 -11.95 -4.74 27.13
CA PHE A 1000 -11.12 -5.42 28.13
C PHE A 1000 -10.18 -4.44 28.83
N THR A 1001 -9.61 -4.87 29.95
CA THR A 1001 -8.68 -4.10 30.77
C THR A 1001 -7.53 -4.98 31.22
N ILE A 1002 -6.30 -4.47 31.00
CA ILE A 1002 -5.04 -5.04 31.50
C ILE A 1002 -4.28 -3.88 32.16
N ASP A 1003 -3.85 -4.05 33.41
CA ASP A 1003 -3.13 -3.02 34.18
C ASP A 1003 -3.80 -1.63 34.19
N GLY A 1004 -5.14 -1.60 34.22
CA GLY A 1004 -5.94 -0.37 34.20
C GLY A 1004 -6.04 0.32 32.83
N ILE A 1005 -5.45 -0.25 31.79
CA ILE A 1005 -5.52 0.25 30.41
C ILE A 1005 -6.62 -0.48 29.66
N LYS A 1006 -7.46 0.29 28.95
CA LYS A 1006 -8.55 -0.24 28.14
C LYS A 1006 -8.02 -0.82 26.82
N TYR A 1007 -8.56 -1.96 26.43
CA TYR A 1007 -8.35 -2.63 25.15
C TYR A 1007 -9.71 -2.77 24.46
N LYS A 1008 -9.77 -2.44 23.17
CA LYS A 1008 -11.00 -2.58 22.36
C LYS A 1008 -10.65 -2.92 20.91
N PRO A 1009 -11.62 -3.29 20.05
CA PRO A 1009 -11.32 -3.65 18.67
C PRO A 1009 -10.56 -2.54 17.94
N PHE A 1010 -9.55 -2.92 17.16
CA PHE A 1010 -8.75 -1.93 16.43
C PHE A 1010 -9.57 -1.17 15.39
N TYR A 1011 -10.60 -1.80 14.81
CA TYR A 1011 -11.55 -1.14 13.90
C TYR A 1011 -12.51 -0.15 14.59
N GLU A 1012 -12.54 -0.10 15.92
CA GLU A 1012 -13.26 0.88 16.75
C GLU A 1012 -12.30 1.85 17.48
N THR A 1013 -11.01 1.81 17.17
CA THR A 1013 -9.98 2.66 17.77
C THR A 1013 -9.64 3.82 16.84
N TYR A 1014 -9.83 5.06 17.30
CA TYR A 1014 -9.61 6.28 16.50
C TYR A 1014 -8.55 7.21 17.11
N GLY A 1015 -8.31 7.12 18.42
CA GLY A 1015 -7.24 7.85 19.10
C GLY A 1015 -5.90 7.11 19.06
N ARG A 1016 -4.99 7.55 19.94
CA ARG A 1016 -3.67 6.91 20.10
C ARG A 1016 -3.82 5.47 20.57
N HIS A 1017 -2.98 4.59 20.03
CA HIS A 1017 -3.08 3.17 20.29
C HIS A 1017 -1.76 2.41 20.19
N SER A 1018 -1.73 1.24 20.84
CA SER A 1018 -0.68 0.23 20.65
C SER A 1018 -1.34 -1.10 20.30
N VAL A 1019 -0.99 -1.65 19.13
CA VAL A 1019 -1.47 -2.97 18.66
C VAL A 1019 -0.49 -4.11 18.93
N TYR A 1020 0.79 -3.78 19.05
CA TYR A 1020 1.85 -4.67 19.47
C TYR A 1020 2.30 -4.25 20.87
N LEU A 1021 2.51 -5.24 21.72
CA LEU A 1021 2.81 -5.11 23.13
C LEU A 1021 4.14 -5.83 23.40
N ASP A 1022 4.92 -5.35 24.36
CA ASP A 1022 6.06 -6.08 24.92
C ASP A 1022 5.55 -6.97 26.06
N VAL A 1023 5.36 -8.25 25.75
CA VAL A 1023 4.67 -9.21 26.61
C VAL A 1023 5.67 -10.02 27.44
N ASN A 1024 5.44 -10.03 28.75
CA ASN A 1024 6.07 -10.95 29.68
C ASN A 1024 5.07 -12.00 30.18
N LEU A 1025 5.53 -13.23 30.43
CA LEU A 1025 4.73 -14.31 31.00
C LEU A 1025 5.25 -14.65 32.41
N GLU A 1026 4.36 -14.76 33.40
CA GLU A 1026 4.69 -15.11 34.80
C GLU A 1026 3.96 -16.35 35.32
#